data_AF-A0A8D8LM64-F1
#
_entry.id   AF-A0A8D8LM64-F1
#
_cell.length_a   1.000
_cell.length_b   1.000
_cell.length_c   1.000
_cell.angle_alpha   90.00
_cell.angle_beta   90.00
_cell.angle_gamma   90.00
#
_symmetry.space_group_name_H-M   'P 1'
#
loop_
_entity.id
_entity.type
_entity.pdbx_description
1 polymer ?
#
loop_
_entity_poly.entity_id
_entity_poly.type
_entity_poly.pdbx_seq_one_letter_code
_entity_poly.pdbx_strand_id
1 'polypeptide(L)'
;MGNDVALLANNLISDLAFLANNWRHVLGRPTYTIIASNDILDHEKIPLAMITTMKKLKSGYINGTRVTLGNLNDFLSTSCVTNLSFLGSQEHGLPDRLNIKVEQYLNEHVMKRFNNKHSLLAKQAPRNSKTRRRMSVKGAIKKTRSIISIDQNDFLAANAASSSNSSQHTPMGRTPSPEAGDTPPLWNMGATSVTPRTRVNSEAYYADTEVEELLTMLRESECLDEQGDILQYLVDTQGLNYDTGMMEEGQAVTVKDLLKVLYEKACQQKLWGLVRHTAGMLGKRVEDLAKAVTDLLVRQKQVTVGMPPANEHTITAPLPENELRHLIHVTYGDDESSAMLTQELLVYLAMFIRTEPQLFLEMLRLRVGLIIQVMATELSRTLICTGEEASEHLLNLSPFEMKNLLHHILSGKEFAISSVGRGNLSVVSRKSGRVSKKSQIDGLVGVMPDQLDSVTEDVEPDRQGQWLRRRRLDGALNRVPRDFYIRVWTVLEKCTGLLLEGRLLPHGLTQEMTSGELKFALAVETVLNCIPQPEYRQLVVEALMVLTLIAERNFVSTLGDIIVVENIVHKANQIFLEDQVRVNGDATLCCAKPKDEAYLKSSGGLLCGGAAFICQHLYDSAPGGSFGTMNYLMRATAEMLDCFPRDGQIDCSVC
;
A
#
# COMPACT_ATOMS: atom_id res chain seq x y z
N MET A 1 25.40 40.43 -26.38
CA MET A 1 26.18 39.50 -27.25
C MET A 1 25.28 39.12 -28.41
N GLY A 2 25.77 39.04 -29.64
CA GLY A 2 24.93 38.62 -30.77
C GLY A 2 24.63 37.12 -30.67
N ASN A 3 23.36 36.73 -30.82
CA ASN A 3 23.01 35.33 -30.99
C ASN A 3 23.48 34.88 -32.38
N ASP A 4 24.38 33.90 -32.44
CA ASP A 4 24.78 33.32 -33.72
C ASP A 4 23.61 32.49 -34.29
N VAL A 5 22.92 33.06 -35.28
CA VAL A 5 21.76 32.43 -35.93
C VAL A 5 22.16 31.21 -36.77
N ALA A 6 23.44 31.09 -37.18
CA ALA A 6 23.96 29.86 -37.78
C ALA A 6 24.20 28.77 -36.72
N LEU A 7 24.68 29.11 -35.53
CA LEU A 7 24.75 28.19 -34.40
C LEU A 7 23.35 27.70 -33.99
N LEU A 8 22.36 28.60 -33.89
CA LEU A 8 20.96 28.23 -33.61
C LEU A 8 20.41 27.26 -34.67
N ALA A 9 20.69 27.51 -35.95
CA ALA A 9 20.29 26.63 -37.05
C ALA A 9 20.99 25.25 -36.99
N ASN A 10 22.25 25.19 -36.55
CA ASN A 10 23.00 23.94 -36.39
C ASN A 10 22.56 23.14 -35.16
N ASN A 11 22.22 23.81 -34.06
CA ASN A 11 21.66 23.18 -32.87
C ASN A 11 20.33 22.48 -33.20
N LEU A 12 19.40 23.19 -33.84
CA LEU A 12 18.13 22.62 -34.35
C LEU A 12 18.36 21.36 -35.20
N ILE A 13 19.33 21.39 -36.13
CA ILE A 13 19.65 20.25 -36.99
C ILE A 13 20.21 19.06 -36.20
N SER A 14 20.93 19.34 -35.11
CA SER A 14 21.51 18.33 -34.21
C SER A 14 20.45 17.73 -33.27
N ASP A 15 19.58 18.56 -32.71
CA ASP A 15 18.49 18.16 -31.82
C ASP A 15 17.49 17.24 -32.53
N LEU A 16 17.10 17.57 -33.77
CA LEU A 16 16.20 16.73 -34.58
C LEU A 16 16.83 15.37 -34.89
N ALA A 17 18.14 15.33 -35.19
CA ALA A 17 18.87 14.08 -35.42
C ALA A 17 19.04 13.26 -34.12
N PHE A 18 19.26 13.92 -32.99
CA PHE A 18 19.31 13.28 -31.67
C PHE A 18 17.96 12.66 -31.31
N LEU A 19 16.86 13.40 -31.46
CA LEU A 19 15.50 12.91 -31.25
C LEU A 19 15.20 11.71 -32.15
N ALA A 20 15.47 11.81 -33.46
CA ALA A 20 15.21 10.71 -34.40
C ALA A 20 16.04 9.43 -34.13
N ASN A 21 17.21 9.56 -33.52
CA ASN A 21 18.04 8.41 -33.14
C ASN A 21 17.60 7.74 -31.85
N ASN A 22 17.11 8.50 -30.86
CA ASN A 22 16.71 7.96 -29.56
C ASN A 22 15.22 7.57 -29.49
N TRP A 23 14.34 8.20 -30.27
CA TRP A 23 12.89 8.00 -30.22
C TRP A 23 12.38 6.84 -31.10
N ARG A 24 13.19 5.78 -31.27
CA ARG A 24 12.91 4.67 -32.22
C ARG A 24 11.97 3.58 -31.69
N HIS A 25 11.82 3.47 -30.36
CA HIS A 25 11.06 2.40 -29.70
C HIS A 25 9.94 2.93 -28.78
N VAL A 26 9.57 4.21 -28.94
CA VAL A 26 8.54 4.88 -28.15
C VAL A 26 7.37 5.26 -29.06
N LEU A 27 6.14 4.96 -28.65
CA LEU A 27 4.93 5.36 -29.38
C LEU A 27 4.73 6.88 -29.31
N GLY A 28 4.51 7.50 -30.47
CA GLY A 28 4.27 8.95 -30.61
C GLY A 28 5.20 9.60 -31.63
N ARG A 29 5.04 10.92 -31.83
CA ARG A 29 5.95 11.75 -32.64
C ARG A 29 6.51 12.86 -31.75
N PRO A 30 7.83 12.98 -31.55
CA PRO A 30 8.40 14.06 -30.75
C PRO A 30 8.23 15.41 -31.46
N THR A 31 7.62 16.38 -30.76
CA THR A 31 7.39 17.74 -31.28
C THR A 31 8.50 18.67 -30.81
N TYR A 32 9.26 19.23 -31.76
CA TYR A 32 10.31 20.21 -31.49
C TYR A 32 9.77 21.63 -31.78
N THR A 33 9.88 22.54 -30.82
CA THR A 33 9.32 23.90 -30.90
C THR A 33 10.45 24.93 -30.80
N ILE A 34 10.43 25.94 -31.68
CA ILE A 34 11.36 27.08 -31.65
C ILE A 34 10.54 28.35 -31.44
N ILE A 35 10.94 29.21 -30.51
CA ILE A 35 10.40 30.56 -30.37
C ILE A 35 11.19 31.48 -31.29
N ALA A 36 10.52 32.11 -32.26
CA ALA A 36 11.14 33.11 -33.13
C ALA A 36 10.87 34.52 -32.59
N SER A 37 11.93 35.27 -32.26
CA SER A 37 11.87 36.66 -31.83
C SER A 37 12.52 37.59 -32.86
N ASN A 38 12.33 38.91 -32.68
CA ASN A 38 12.96 39.93 -33.53
C ASN A 38 14.50 39.88 -33.45
N ASP A 39 15.06 39.35 -32.37
CA ASP A 39 16.51 39.23 -32.13
C ASP A 39 17.19 38.17 -33.04
N ILE A 40 16.40 37.43 -33.82
CA ILE A 40 16.86 36.49 -34.85
C ILE A 40 16.94 37.18 -36.23
N LEU A 41 16.40 38.40 -36.37
CA LEU A 41 16.45 39.17 -37.61
C LEU A 41 17.76 39.97 -37.71
N ASP A 42 18.47 39.79 -38.82
CA ASP A 42 19.63 40.60 -39.19
C ASP A 42 19.14 41.70 -40.16
N HIS A 43 19.28 42.96 -39.74
CA HIS A 43 18.74 44.13 -40.47
C HIS A 43 17.28 43.94 -40.96
N GLU A 44 16.39 43.58 -40.04
CA GLU A 44 14.96 43.26 -40.25
C GLU A 44 14.68 42.08 -41.21
N LYS A 45 15.70 41.30 -41.59
CA LYS A 45 15.60 40.17 -42.52
C LYS A 45 16.00 38.86 -41.83
N ILE A 46 15.40 37.75 -42.27
CA ILE A 46 15.75 36.43 -41.76
C ILE A 46 17.12 36.02 -42.33
N PRO A 47 18.12 35.66 -41.51
CA PRO A 47 19.45 35.27 -41.99
C PRO A 47 19.42 34.05 -42.93
N LEU A 48 20.33 34.03 -43.91
CA LEU A 48 20.36 33.01 -44.97
C LEU A 48 20.50 31.57 -44.43
N ALA A 49 21.20 31.39 -43.30
CA ALA A 49 21.31 30.10 -42.61
C ALA A 49 19.91 29.59 -42.18
N MET A 50 19.13 30.45 -41.53
CA MET A 50 17.77 30.10 -41.07
C MET A 50 16.82 29.87 -42.25
N ILE A 51 16.88 30.70 -43.30
CA ILE A 51 16.12 30.48 -44.55
C ILE A 51 16.45 29.11 -45.17
N THR A 52 17.73 28.72 -45.17
CA THR A 52 18.18 27.42 -45.71
C THR A 52 17.68 26.26 -44.88
N THR A 53 17.71 26.37 -43.55
CA THR A 53 17.14 25.37 -42.62
C THR A 53 15.62 25.26 -42.77
N MET A 54 14.89 26.38 -42.83
CA MET A 54 13.44 26.39 -43.07
C MET A 54 13.06 25.74 -44.42
N LYS A 55 13.86 25.97 -45.48
CA LYS A 55 13.66 25.29 -46.77
C LYS A 55 13.87 23.77 -46.69
N LYS A 56 14.88 23.30 -45.95
CA LYS A 56 15.11 21.86 -45.68
C LYS A 56 13.99 21.25 -44.84
N LEU A 57 13.52 21.93 -43.80
CA LEU A 57 12.36 21.50 -43.02
C LEU A 57 11.10 21.38 -43.90
N LYS A 58 10.87 22.35 -44.78
CA LYS A 58 9.74 22.33 -45.74
C LYS A 58 9.85 21.22 -46.80
N SER A 59 11.04 20.69 -47.10
CA SER A 59 11.17 19.50 -47.96
C SER A 59 10.87 18.17 -47.24
N GLY A 60 10.48 18.20 -45.96
CA GLY A 60 10.13 17.00 -45.20
C GLY A 60 11.33 16.15 -44.76
N TYR A 61 12.56 16.62 -44.97
CA TYR A 61 13.78 15.87 -44.65
C TYR A 61 14.95 16.80 -44.32
N ILE A 62 15.61 16.54 -43.18
CA ILE A 62 16.79 17.29 -42.74
C ILE A 62 17.76 16.34 -42.01
N ASN A 63 19.03 16.32 -42.44
CA ASN A 63 20.13 15.62 -41.77
C ASN A 63 19.80 14.19 -41.27
N GLY A 64 19.37 13.31 -42.19
CA GLY A 64 18.95 11.93 -41.84
C GLY A 64 17.50 11.79 -41.38
N THR A 65 16.88 12.86 -40.88
CA THR A 65 15.57 12.84 -40.21
C THR A 65 14.43 13.24 -41.15
N ARG A 66 13.39 12.40 -41.24
CA ARG A 66 12.11 12.82 -41.84
C ARG A 66 11.36 13.72 -40.86
N VAL A 67 10.87 14.86 -41.34
CA VAL A 67 10.14 15.85 -40.55
C VAL A 67 8.78 16.16 -41.20
N THR A 68 7.87 16.76 -40.45
CA THR A 68 6.56 17.21 -40.95
C THR A 68 6.29 18.58 -40.35
N LEU A 69 5.88 19.52 -41.20
CA LEU A 69 5.45 20.86 -40.78
C LEU A 69 3.93 20.99 -40.92
N GLY A 70 3.33 21.73 -39.99
CA GLY A 70 1.89 21.98 -39.90
C GLY A 70 1.64 23.02 -38.82
N ASN A 71 0.37 23.38 -38.61
CA ASN A 71 -0.06 24.19 -37.48
C ASN A 71 -0.14 23.32 -36.22
N LEU A 72 -0.13 23.91 -35.02
CA LEU A 72 -0.26 23.17 -33.77
C LEU A 72 -1.51 22.26 -33.75
N ASN A 73 -2.65 22.78 -34.23
CA ASN A 73 -3.91 22.05 -34.34
C ASN A 73 -3.80 20.76 -35.19
N ASP A 74 -2.95 20.76 -36.22
CA ASP A 74 -2.76 19.61 -37.12
C ASP A 74 -2.05 18.45 -36.41
N PHE A 75 -1.36 18.74 -35.29
CA PHE A 75 -0.65 17.75 -34.47
C PHE A 75 -1.41 17.38 -33.17
N LEU A 76 -2.33 18.22 -32.68
CA LEU A 76 -3.07 17.97 -31.43
C LEU A 76 -3.78 16.61 -31.40
N SER A 77 -4.35 16.17 -32.52
CA SER A 77 -5.03 14.87 -32.66
C SER A 77 -4.11 13.65 -32.45
N THR A 78 -2.79 13.84 -32.47
CA THR A 78 -1.77 12.79 -32.25
C THR A 78 -0.87 13.09 -31.04
N SER A 79 -1.20 14.12 -30.26
CA SER A 79 -0.40 14.59 -29.13
C SER A 79 -0.88 14.00 -27.80
N CYS A 80 0.04 13.65 -26.92
CA CYS A 80 -0.28 13.34 -25.53
C CYS A 80 -0.63 14.64 -24.79
N VAL A 81 -1.91 14.85 -24.49
CA VAL A 81 -2.38 16.00 -23.71
C VAL A 81 -2.38 15.64 -22.22
N THR A 82 -1.58 16.38 -21.42
CA THR A 82 -1.56 16.27 -19.96
C THR A 82 -2.21 17.52 -19.36
N ASN A 83 -3.11 17.34 -18.39
CA ASN A 83 -3.68 18.44 -17.62
C ASN A 83 -2.76 18.80 -16.46
N LEU A 84 -2.35 20.08 -16.37
CA LEU A 84 -1.47 20.59 -15.31
C LEU A 84 -2.30 20.99 -14.07
N SER A 85 -2.98 20.01 -13.46
CA SER A 85 -3.95 20.25 -12.37
C SER A 85 -3.34 20.87 -11.10
N PHE A 86 -2.01 20.83 -10.94
CA PHE A 86 -1.28 21.52 -9.88
C PHE A 86 -1.30 23.05 -10.00
N LEU A 87 -1.62 23.62 -11.17
CA LEU A 87 -1.74 25.08 -11.35
C LEU A 87 -3.01 25.67 -10.72
N GLY A 88 -3.93 24.81 -10.26
CA GLY A 88 -5.16 25.22 -9.60
C GLY A 88 -4.93 25.93 -8.25
N SER A 89 -5.86 26.79 -7.86
CA SER A 89 -5.88 27.54 -6.60
C SER A 89 -6.38 26.66 -5.44
N GLN A 90 -5.93 25.41 -5.43
CA GLN A 90 -6.36 24.35 -4.52
C GLN A 90 -6.07 24.71 -3.06
N GLU A 91 -4.97 25.40 -2.77
CA GLU A 91 -4.64 25.91 -1.44
C GLU A 91 -5.62 26.98 -0.92
N HIS A 92 -6.43 27.57 -1.80
CA HIS A 92 -7.51 28.51 -1.46
C HIS A 92 -8.91 27.87 -1.60
N GLY A 93 -8.99 26.54 -1.72
CA GLY A 93 -10.27 25.82 -1.86
C GLY A 93 -10.92 25.91 -3.24
N LEU A 94 -10.19 26.41 -4.26
CA LEU A 94 -10.68 26.61 -5.62
C LEU A 94 -9.83 25.79 -6.61
N PRO A 95 -9.96 24.45 -6.63
CA PRO A 95 -9.09 23.57 -7.43
C PRO A 95 -9.25 23.73 -8.95
N ASP A 96 -10.40 24.23 -9.41
CA ASP A 96 -10.76 24.34 -10.83
C ASP A 96 -10.49 25.73 -11.43
N ARG A 97 -9.97 26.67 -10.64
CA ARG A 97 -9.44 27.97 -11.11
C ARG A 97 -7.95 28.01 -10.91
N LEU A 98 -7.21 28.71 -11.77
CA LEU A 98 -5.77 28.92 -11.59
C LEU A 98 -5.47 29.68 -10.29
N ASN A 99 -4.31 29.43 -9.67
CA ASN A 99 -3.83 30.26 -8.56
C ASN A 99 -3.76 31.73 -8.99
N ILE A 100 -4.22 32.68 -8.16
CA ILE A 100 -4.31 34.10 -8.54
C ILE A 100 -2.96 34.67 -9.01
N LYS A 101 -1.82 34.29 -8.41
CA LYS A 101 -0.48 34.73 -8.87
C LYS A 101 -0.12 34.11 -10.24
N VAL A 102 -0.58 32.89 -10.53
CA VAL A 102 -0.40 32.20 -11.83
C VAL A 102 -1.35 32.76 -12.89
N GLU A 103 -2.60 33.05 -12.53
CA GLU A 103 -3.57 33.73 -13.40
C GLU A 103 -3.09 35.15 -13.75
N GLN A 104 -2.56 35.89 -12.78
CA GLN A 104 -1.89 37.17 -13.02
C GLN A 104 -0.68 37.02 -13.96
N TYR A 105 0.22 36.07 -13.69
CA TYR A 105 1.39 35.80 -14.54
C TYR A 105 1.02 35.41 -15.98
N LEU A 106 0.03 34.52 -16.17
CA LEU A 106 -0.43 34.11 -17.49
C LEU A 106 -1.15 35.26 -18.21
N ASN A 107 -1.94 36.05 -17.49
CA ASN A 107 -2.47 37.29 -18.04
C ASN A 107 -1.34 38.26 -18.43
N GLU A 108 -0.25 38.34 -17.67
CA GLU A 108 0.87 39.26 -17.91
C GLU A 108 1.84 38.84 -19.01
N HIS A 109 2.10 37.54 -19.16
CA HIS A 109 3.11 37.04 -20.10
C HIS A 109 2.53 36.27 -21.30
N VAL A 110 1.25 35.88 -21.26
CA VAL A 110 0.56 35.19 -22.38
C VAL A 110 -0.52 36.08 -23.00
N MET A 111 -1.28 36.87 -22.22
CA MET A 111 -2.38 37.69 -22.75
C MET A 111 -2.07 39.18 -22.92
N LYS A 112 -1.22 39.80 -22.09
CA LYS A 112 -0.84 41.23 -22.18
C LYS A 112 0.14 41.53 -23.33
N ARG A 113 -0.22 41.18 -24.57
CA ARG A 113 0.20 42.00 -25.73
C ARG A 113 -0.64 43.28 -25.88
N PHE A 114 -1.58 43.52 -24.97
CA PHE A 114 -2.29 44.78 -24.79
C PHE A 114 -2.22 45.30 -23.34
N ASN A 115 -1.66 46.51 -23.20
CA ASN A 115 -1.70 47.46 -22.08
C ASN A 115 -0.93 47.17 -20.76
N ASN A 116 -0.02 48.11 -20.46
CA ASN A 116 0.76 48.26 -19.22
C ASN A 116 0.02 49.09 -18.15
N LYS A 117 0.45 48.97 -16.87
CA LYS A 117 0.85 50.10 -15.98
C LYS A 117 1.43 49.60 -14.63
N HIS A 118 2.19 50.46 -13.93
CA HIS A 118 3.02 50.13 -12.74
C HIS A 118 2.58 50.81 -11.42
N SER A 119 2.82 50.16 -10.27
CA SER A 119 3.34 50.69 -8.97
C SER A 119 3.75 49.49 -8.08
N LEU A 120 4.78 49.42 -7.21
CA LEU A 120 5.81 50.31 -6.61
C LEU A 120 5.52 50.90 -5.21
N LEU A 121 6.44 50.56 -4.26
CA LEU A 121 6.87 51.24 -3.00
C LEU A 121 5.85 51.38 -1.83
N ALA A 122 6.16 51.19 -0.53
CA ALA A 122 7.36 50.76 0.25
C ALA A 122 6.90 50.35 1.71
N LYS A 123 7.68 50.12 2.81
CA LYS A 123 9.10 50.36 3.16
C LYS A 123 9.71 49.39 4.24
N GLN A 124 9.99 49.84 5.48
CA GLN A 124 10.79 49.19 6.57
C GLN A 124 10.28 49.69 7.97
N ALA A 125 10.64 49.21 9.18
CA ALA A 125 11.88 48.65 9.74
C ALA A 125 11.67 47.84 11.08
N PRO A 126 12.69 47.17 11.69
CA PRO A 126 12.52 46.14 12.73
C PRO A 126 12.91 46.52 14.19
N ARG A 127 12.67 45.62 15.16
CA ARG A 127 13.25 45.67 16.54
C ARG A 127 13.62 44.26 17.08
N ASN A 128 14.72 44.17 17.83
CA ASN A 128 15.21 42.95 18.48
C ASN A 128 14.74 42.84 19.95
N SER A 129 14.64 41.61 20.47
CA SER A 129 14.76 41.28 21.91
C SER A 129 15.50 39.93 22.07
N LYS A 130 15.76 39.50 23.31
CA LYS A 130 16.73 38.42 23.64
C LYS A 130 16.08 37.12 24.11
N THR A 131 16.70 36.01 23.71
CA THR A 131 16.35 34.62 24.02
C THR A 131 16.32 34.29 25.51
N ARG A 132 15.50 33.29 25.90
CA ARG A 132 15.56 32.63 27.21
C ARG A 132 15.37 31.12 27.04
N ARG A 133 16.43 30.33 27.29
CA ARG A 133 16.43 28.87 27.09
C ARG A 133 15.28 28.19 27.86
N ARG A 134 14.49 27.35 27.18
CA ARG A 134 13.80 26.20 27.80
C ARG A 134 13.69 25.00 26.85
N MET A 135 12.94 23.98 27.26
CA MET A 135 13.19 22.58 26.91
C MET A 135 12.30 22.09 25.76
N SER A 136 12.94 21.54 24.72
CA SER A 136 12.23 20.81 23.66
C SER A 136 11.82 19.41 24.14
N VAL A 137 10.58 19.01 23.83
CA VAL A 137 10.04 17.66 24.10
C VAL A 137 9.22 17.21 22.90
N LYS A 138 9.83 16.39 22.04
CA LYS A 138 9.19 15.87 20.82
C LYS A 138 8.13 14.81 21.11
N GLY A 139 7.09 14.76 20.28
CA GLY A 139 6.43 13.50 19.94
C GLY A 139 4.91 13.49 19.94
N ALA A 140 4.23 14.62 19.74
CA ALA A 140 2.78 14.63 19.57
C ALA A 140 2.39 13.91 18.25
N ILE A 141 2.99 14.36 17.14
CA ILE A 141 2.86 13.78 15.79
C ILE A 141 3.22 12.28 15.75
N LYS A 142 4.19 11.85 16.56
CA LYS A 142 4.62 10.44 16.61
C LYS A 142 3.50 9.50 17.08
N LYS A 143 2.63 9.95 17.98
CA LYS A 143 1.57 9.13 18.59
C LYS A 143 0.30 9.01 17.73
N THR A 144 0.11 9.91 16.77
CA THR A 144 -1.02 9.89 15.82
C THR A 144 -0.77 8.95 14.63
N ARG A 145 0.25 8.08 14.68
CA ARG A 145 0.82 7.34 13.53
C ARG A 145 0.98 5.84 13.76
N SER A 146 0.34 5.27 14.77
CA SER A 146 0.36 3.83 15.05
C SER A 146 -0.50 3.05 14.05
N ILE A 147 0.12 2.68 12.91
CA ILE A 147 -0.51 1.86 11.84
C ILE A 147 -0.83 0.43 12.33
N ILE A 148 -0.17 -0.01 13.41
CA ILE A 148 -0.31 -1.32 14.04
C ILE A 148 -1.02 -1.14 15.41
N SER A 149 -2.16 -1.80 15.61
CA SER A 149 -2.91 -1.78 16.88
C SER A 149 -2.16 -2.52 17.99
N ILE A 150 -2.41 -2.11 19.24
CA ILE A 150 -1.82 -2.71 20.45
C ILE A 150 -2.12 -4.22 20.54
N ASP A 151 -3.28 -4.68 20.03
CA ASP A 151 -3.65 -6.10 19.99
C ASP A 151 -2.68 -6.96 19.15
N GLN A 152 -1.88 -6.37 18.27
CA GLN A 152 -0.83 -7.08 17.52
C GLN A 152 0.50 -7.19 18.27
N ASN A 153 0.71 -6.50 19.40
CA ASN A 153 1.97 -6.61 20.16
C ASN A 153 2.13 -8.01 20.80
N ASP A 154 1.03 -8.71 21.11
CA ASP A 154 1.05 -10.08 21.67
C ASP A 154 1.58 -11.15 20.68
N PHE A 155 1.75 -10.77 19.40
CA PHE A 155 2.36 -11.59 18.34
C PHE A 155 3.88 -11.46 18.25
N LEU A 156 4.49 -10.40 18.81
CA LEU A 156 5.91 -10.08 18.59
C LEU A 156 6.83 -10.46 19.75
N ALA A 157 6.31 -10.57 20.98
CA ALA A 157 7.11 -10.84 22.17
C ALA A 157 7.82 -12.22 22.20
N ALA A 158 7.37 -13.18 21.38
CA ALA A 158 7.84 -14.58 21.43
C ALA A 158 9.29 -14.78 20.97
N ASN A 159 9.79 -13.96 20.03
CA ASN A 159 11.08 -14.20 19.37
C ASN A 159 12.28 -13.40 19.94
N ALA A 160 12.05 -12.56 20.96
CA ALA A 160 13.11 -11.77 21.60
C ALA A 160 13.51 -12.29 23.00
N ALA A 161 12.70 -13.15 23.61
CA ALA A 161 12.80 -13.54 25.01
C ALA A 161 13.75 -14.74 25.28
N SER A 162 14.92 -14.77 24.63
CA SER A 162 15.98 -15.75 24.92
C SER A 162 17.29 -15.04 25.30
N SER A 163 17.67 -15.14 26.58
CA SER A 163 18.90 -14.60 27.20
C SER A 163 18.83 -13.20 27.82
N SER A 164 18.12 -13.05 28.95
CA SER A 164 18.56 -12.19 30.06
C SER A 164 17.85 -12.51 31.38
N ASN A 165 18.58 -13.15 32.31
CA ASN A 165 18.12 -13.35 33.69
C ASN A 165 18.53 -12.15 34.55
N SER A 166 17.57 -11.36 35.02
CA SER A 166 17.78 -10.43 36.14
C SER A 166 16.50 -10.28 36.95
N SER A 167 16.53 -10.72 38.20
CA SER A 167 15.39 -10.70 39.13
C SER A 167 15.22 -9.34 39.80
N GLN A 168 13.97 -8.88 39.93
CA GLN A 168 13.59 -7.84 40.90
C GLN A 168 12.13 -8.03 41.37
N HIS A 169 11.89 -7.70 42.64
CA HIS A 169 10.64 -8.01 43.35
C HIS A 169 9.54 -6.95 43.12
N THR A 170 8.29 -7.41 43.08
CA THR A 170 7.11 -6.63 43.51
C THR A 170 6.17 -7.49 44.38
N PRO A 171 5.47 -6.94 45.39
CA PRO A 171 4.66 -7.72 46.35
C PRO A 171 3.19 -7.88 45.94
N MET A 172 2.52 -8.91 46.49
CA MET A 172 1.11 -9.25 46.23
C MET A 172 0.10 -8.29 46.87
N GLY A 173 -1.04 -8.06 46.21
CA GLY A 173 -2.13 -7.16 46.66
C GLY A 173 -3.55 -7.65 46.35
N ARG A 174 -3.98 -8.73 47.01
CA ARG A 174 -5.35 -9.29 47.24
C ARG A 174 -6.57 -8.73 46.47
N THR A 175 -7.37 -9.67 45.94
CA THR A 175 -8.79 -9.52 45.53
C THR A 175 -9.73 -9.21 46.72
N PRO A 176 -10.97 -8.73 46.46
CA PRO A 176 -12.10 -9.69 46.44
C PRO A 176 -13.22 -9.41 45.41
N SER A 177 -14.14 -10.37 45.32
CA SER A 177 -15.48 -10.38 44.68
C SER A 177 -16.41 -11.21 45.62
N PRO A 178 -17.72 -11.46 45.39
CA PRO A 178 -18.52 -11.32 44.17
C PRO A 178 -19.98 -10.80 44.43
N GLU A 179 -20.96 -11.33 43.67
CA GLU A 179 -22.44 -11.19 43.75
C GLU A 179 -23.08 -9.93 43.12
N ALA A 180 -24.30 -9.96 42.56
CA ALA A 180 -25.06 -10.99 41.81
C ALA A 180 -26.32 -10.32 41.20
N GLY A 181 -26.82 -10.74 40.03
CA GLY A 181 -28.09 -10.22 39.48
C GLY A 181 -28.42 -10.67 38.05
N ASP A 182 -29.67 -11.11 37.83
CA ASP A 182 -30.14 -11.75 36.60
C ASP A 182 -30.98 -10.86 35.66
N THR A 183 -31.22 -11.41 34.46
CA THR A 183 -32.23 -11.07 33.42
C THR A 183 -31.83 -10.11 32.27
N PRO A 184 -32.30 -10.35 31.01
CA PRO A 184 -31.76 -9.73 29.81
C PRO A 184 -32.64 -8.60 29.21
N PRO A 185 -32.05 -7.64 28.46
CA PRO A 185 -32.81 -6.66 27.70
C PRO A 185 -33.27 -7.20 26.33
N LEU A 186 -34.50 -6.85 25.95
CA LEU A 186 -35.07 -7.09 24.62
C LEU A 186 -34.41 -6.20 23.55
N TRP A 187 -34.46 -6.63 22.29
CA TRP A 187 -34.07 -5.79 21.15
C TRP A 187 -34.97 -4.55 21.08
N ASN A 188 -34.36 -3.37 20.93
CA ASN A 188 -35.07 -2.16 20.53
C ASN A 188 -34.25 -1.40 19.49
N MET A 189 -34.86 -1.07 18.35
CA MET A 189 -34.21 -0.31 17.27
C MET A 189 -34.34 1.19 17.51
N GLY A 190 -33.34 1.97 17.08
CA GLY A 190 -33.52 3.40 16.80
C GLY A 190 -32.77 4.40 17.68
N ALA A 191 -31.45 4.26 17.81
CA ALA A 191 -30.56 5.40 18.08
C ALA A 191 -29.14 5.13 17.55
N THR A 192 -28.57 6.05 16.77
CA THR A 192 -27.16 6.00 16.35
C THR A 192 -26.26 6.37 17.53
N SER A 193 -25.80 5.35 18.26
CA SER A 193 -24.81 5.50 19.33
C SER A 193 -23.44 5.85 18.74
N VAL A 194 -23.02 7.10 18.89
CA VAL A 194 -21.64 7.52 18.60
C VAL A 194 -20.77 7.02 19.75
N THR A 195 -20.00 5.95 19.51
CA THR A 195 -19.03 5.43 20.48
C THR A 195 -17.93 6.46 20.77
N PRO A 196 -17.37 6.52 21.99
CA PRO A 196 -16.39 7.54 22.35
C PRO A 196 -15.15 7.52 21.45
N ARG A 197 -14.78 8.69 20.92
CA ARG A 197 -13.50 8.89 20.21
C ARG A 197 -12.33 8.64 21.16
N THR A 198 -11.34 7.88 20.70
CA THR A 198 -10.01 7.80 21.36
C THR A 198 -9.27 9.12 21.16
N ARG A 199 -9.60 10.14 21.96
CA ARG A 199 -8.96 11.46 21.91
C ARG A 199 -7.45 11.32 22.01
N VAL A 200 -6.74 11.93 21.05
CA VAL A 200 -5.29 11.82 20.95
C VAL A 200 -4.63 12.66 22.06
N ASN A 201 -3.58 12.10 22.65
CA ASN A 201 -2.93 12.61 23.85
C ASN A 201 -2.06 13.87 23.60
N SER A 202 -2.30 14.60 22.52
CA SER A 202 -1.70 15.90 22.19
C SER A 202 -2.39 17.05 22.94
N GLU A 203 -3.72 16.96 23.17
CA GLU A 203 -4.47 17.91 24.01
C GLU A 203 -3.73 18.13 25.36
N ALA A 204 -3.29 17.05 26.01
CA ALA A 204 -2.68 17.08 27.34
C ALA A 204 -1.30 17.77 27.45
N TYR A 205 -0.62 18.10 26.36
CA TYR A 205 0.71 18.76 26.39
C TYR A 205 0.67 20.27 26.11
N TYR A 206 -0.38 20.77 25.45
CA TYR A 206 -0.51 22.19 25.09
C TYR A 206 -1.84 22.83 25.56
N ALA A 207 -2.75 22.08 26.22
CA ALA A 207 -4.02 22.59 26.74
C ALA A 207 -3.88 23.84 27.63
N ASP A 208 -2.86 23.87 28.50
CA ASP A 208 -2.62 24.95 29.46
C ASP A 208 -1.71 26.08 28.89
N THR A 209 -1.39 26.06 27.58
CA THR A 209 -0.48 27.03 26.93
C THR A 209 -1.24 28.03 26.06
N GLU A 210 -0.99 29.33 26.26
CA GLU A 210 -1.65 30.38 25.48
C GLU A 210 -1.16 30.41 24.01
N VAL A 211 -2.03 30.81 23.09
CA VAL A 211 -1.73 30.83 21.64
C VAL A 211 -0.54 31.74 21.30
N GLU A 212 -0.35 32.85 22.02
CA GLU A 212 0.83 33.73 21.85
C GLU A 212 2.14 33.05 22.31
N GLU A 213 2.09 32.22 23.36
CA GLU A 213 3.25 31.43 23.81
C GLU A 213 3.56 30.32 22.81
N LEU A 214 2.55 29.61 22.28
CA LEU A 214 2.73 28.62 21.21
C LEU A 214 3.34 29.22 19.93
N LEU A 215 2.86 30.40 19.49
CA LEU A 215 3.45 31.12 18.35
C LEU A 215 4.87 31.63 18.63
N THR A 216 5.21 31.86 19.90
CA THR A 216 6.58 32.19 20.33
C THR A 216 7.49 30.95 20.30
N MET A 217 7.03 29.82 20.86
CA MET A 217 7.74 28.53 20.81
C MET A 217 7.99 28.08 19.36
N LEU A 218 7.00 28.23 18.48
CA LEU A 218 7.11 27.93 17.05
C LEU A 218 8.18 28.76 16.35
N ARG A 219 8.39 30.02 16.80
CA ARG A 219 9.41 30.93 16.26
C ARG A 219 10.81 30.66 16.83
N GLU A 220 10.91 30.22 18.09
CA GLU A 220 12.20 29.90 18.73
C GLU A 220 12.70 28.47 18.46
N SER A 221 11.83 27.52 18.07
CA SER A 221 12.25 26.14 17.78
C SER A 221 13.07 26.03 16.48
N GLU A 222 14.25 25.43 16.58
CA GLU A 222 15.07 25.02 15.43
C GLU A 222 14.65 23.66 14.83
N CYS A 223 13.71 22.94 15.47
CA CYS A 223 13.39 21.56 15.11
C CYS A 223 12.06 21.43 14.36
N LEU A 224 12.10 20.97 13.10
CA LEU A 224 10.89 20.86 12.26
C LEU A 224 9.84 19.88 12.83
N ASP A 225 10.24 18.86 13.58
CA ASP A 225 9.30 17.94 14.26
C ASP A 225 8.45 18.70 15.30
N GLU A 226 9.07 19.60 16.06
CA GLU A 226 8.43 20.39 17.12
C GLU A 226 7.63 21.57 16.55
N GLN A 227 8.12 22.19 15.46
CA GLN A 227 7.30 23.12 14.66
C GLN A 227 6.04 22.42 14.13
N GLY A 228 6.13 21.14 13.78
CA GLY A 228 5.00 20.29 13.42
C GLY A 228 4.05 20.03 14.59
N ASP A 229 4.56 19.54 15.73
CA ASP A 229 3.76 19.25 16.93
C ASP A 229 2.91 20.47 17.35
N ILE A 230 3.49 21.68 17.31
CA ILE A 230 2.79 22.94 17.61
C ILE A 230 1.77 23.31 16.53
N LEU A 231 2.13 23.21 15.23
CA LEU A 231 1.21 23.58 14.15
C LEU A 231 0.03 22.62 13.99
N GLN A 232 0.19 21.33 14.31
CA GLN A 232 -0.92 20.39 14.42
C GLN A 232 -1.92 20.85 15.48
N TYR A 233 -1.43 21.13 16.70
CA TYR A 233 -2.29 21.60 17.79
C TYR A 233 -2.99 22.94 17.49
N LEU A 234 -2.32 23.87 16.81
CA LEU A 234 -2.94 25.12 16.36
C LEU A 234 -4.02 24.90 15.27
N VAL A 235 -3.83 23.93 14.37
CA VAL A 235 -4.85 23.55 13.38
C VAL A 235 -6.06 22.88 14.04
N ASP A 236 -5.83 22.00 15.02
CA ASP A 236 -6.90 21.30 15.74
C ASP A 236 -7.75 22.24 16.62
N THR A 237 -7.13 23.25 17.23
CA THR A 237 -7.80 24.16 18.18
C THR A 237 -8.33 25.45 17.55
N GLN A 238 -7.63 26.03 16.56
CA GLN A 238 -7.98 27.32 15.94
C GLN A 238 -8.37 27.21 14.46
N GLY A 239 -7.99 26.11 13.79
CA GLY A 239 -8.19 25.92 12.36
C GLY A 239 -7.15 26.63 11.48
N LEU A 240 -6.97 26.10 10.26
CA LEU A 240 -6.00 26.57 9.27
C LEU A 240 -6.07 28.10 8.98
N ASN A 241 -7.26 28.69 9.02
CA ASN A 241 -7.49 30.09 8.64
C ASN A 241 -7.27 31.09 9.79
N TYR A 242 -6.82 30.65 10.97
CA TYR A 242 -6.55 31.53 12.11
C TYR A 242 -5.42 32.52 11.79
N ASP A 243 -5.65 33.81 12.09
CA ASP A 243 -4.67 34.90 11.93
C ASP A 243 -3.66 34.88 13.08
N THR A 244 -2.38 34.77 12.75
CA THR A 244 -1.29 34.67 13.73
C THR A 244 -0.83 36.03 14.27
N GLY A 245 -1.43 37.14 13.83
CA GLY A 245 -1.02 38.50 14.16
C GLY A 245 0.31 38.93 13.51
N MET A 246 0.94 38.04 12.73
CA MET A 246 2.15 38.34 11.96
C MET A 246 1.74 38.87 10.57
N MET A 247 2.56 39.76 9.99
CA MET A 247 2.34 40.29 8.64
C MET A 247 3.55 40.03 7.74
N GLU A 248 3.30 39.48 6.56
CA GLU A 248 4.30 39.20 5.52
C GLU A 248 3.80 39.76 4.18
N GLU A 249 4.65 40.48 3.45
CA GLU A 249 4.30 41.29 2.26
C GLU A 249 3.11 42.27 2.45
N GLY A 250 2.67 42.53 3.69
CA GLY A 250 1.48 43.32 4.00
C GLY A 250 0.17 42.52 4.06
N GLN A 251 0.24 41.19 3.98
CA GLN A 251 -0.87 40.26 4.22
C GLN A 251 -0.75 39.67 5.64
N ALA A 252 -1.88 39.37 6.27
CA ALA A 252 -1.91 38.66 7.54
C ALA A 252 -1.51 37.19 7.33
N VAL A 253 -0.57 36.69 8.12
CA VAL A 253 -0.05 35.33 8.01
C VAL A 253 -0.97 34.39 8.77
N THR A 254 -1.55 33.41 8.08
CA THR A 254 -2.41 32.40 8.73
C THR A 254 -1.61 31.19 9.22
N VAL A 255 -2.20 30.39 10.11
CA VAL A 255 -1.64 29.07 10.51
C VAL A 255 -1.37 28.20 9.28
N LYS A 256 -2.22 28.28 8.24
CA LYS A 256 -2.03 27.60 6.96
C LYS A 256 -0.74 28.01 6.26
N ASP A 257 -0.36 29.27 6.29
CA ASP A 257 0.83 29.76 5.59
C ASP A 257 2.11 29.38 6.35
N LEU A 258 2.08 29.41 7.69
CA LEU A 258 3.14 28.81 8.51
C LEU A 258 3.32 27.31 8.23
N LEU A 259 2.21 26.59 8.04
CA LEU A 259 2.20 25.17 7.69
C LEU A 259 2.74 24.89 6.27
N LYS A 260 2.52 25.78 5.29
CA LYS A 260 3.19 25.72 3.97
C LYS A 260 4.71 25.89 4.11
N VAL A 261 5.15 26.87 4.89
CA VAL A 261 6.58 27.10 5.16
C VAL A 261 7.21 25.88 5.84
N LEU A 262 6.49 25.21 6.75
CA LEU A 262 6.95 23.94 7.32
C LEU A 262 7.03 22.81 6.28
N TYR A 263 6.00 22.64 5.45
CA TYR A 263 5.97 21.67 4.36
C TYR A 263 7.15 21.85 3.39
N GLU A 264 7.46 23.09 2.98
CA GLU A 264 8.60 23.38 2.10
C GLU A 264 9.95 23.08 2.76
N LYS A 265 10.14 23.48 4.03
CA LYS A 265 11.35 23.14 4.81
C LYS A 265 11.50 21.62 4.96
N ALA A 266 10.41 20.89 5.23
CA ALA A 266 10.39 19.44 5.33
C ALA A 266 10.76 18.76 4.00
N CYS A 267 10.31 19.30 2.86
CA CYS A 267 10.69 18.84 1.52
C CYS A 267 12.19 19.06 1.26
N GLN A 268 12.72 20.25 1.58
CA GLN A 268 14.14 20.59 1.42
C GLN A 268 15.04 19.68 2.27
N GLN A 269 14.63 19.39 3.51
CA GLN A 269 15.36 18.48 4.42
C GLN A 269 15.04 16.99 4.20
N LYS A 270 14.11 16.66 3.29
CA LYS A 270 13.66 15.29 2.97
C LYS A 270 13.08 14.51 4.17
N LEU A 271 12.40 15.22 5.08
CA LEU A 271 11.73 14.62 6.24
C LEU A 271 10.37 14.04 5.81
N TRP A 272 10.37 12.92 5.08
CA TRP A 272 9.18 12.44 4.36
C TRP A 272 7.95 12.20 5.23
N GLY A 273 8.11 11.78 6.48
CA GLY A 273 6.98 11.64 7.42
C GLY A 273 6.35 12.98 7.78
N LEU A 274 7.14 14.05 7.89
CA LEU A 274 6.63 15.40 8.11
C LEU A 274 6.03 15.99 6.82
N VAL A 275 6.64 15.72 5.66
CA VAL A 275 6.09 16.10 4.34
C VAL A 275 4.69 15.51 4.12
N ARG A 276 4.51 14.20 4.34
CA ARG A 276 3.21 13.52 4.15
C ARG A 276 2.10 14.11 5.02
N HIS A 277 2.40 14.29 6.29
CA HIS A 277 1.45 14.81 7.28
C HIS A 277 1.08 16.27 7.03
N THR A 278 2.07 17.16 6.85
CA THR A 278 1.80 18.57 6.51
C THR A 278 1.09 18.72 5.15
N ALA A 279 1.33 17.82 4.19
CA ALA A 279 0.59 17.78 2.93
C ALA A 279 -0.89 17.37 3.11
N GLY A 280 -1.16 16.38 3.97
CA GLY A 280 -2.53 15.94 4.31
C GLY A 280 -3.31 17.06 4.98
N MET A 281 -2.76 17.65 6.06
CA MET A 281 -3.33 18.82 6.74
C MET A 281 -3.60 20.01 5.79
N LEU A 282 -2.72 20.26 4.81
CA LEU A 282 -2.90 21.30 3.79
C LEU A 282 -3.94 20.93 2.71
N GLY A 283 -4.48 19.71 2.72
CA GLY A 283 -5.46 19.20 1.75
C GLY A 283 -4.88 18.96 0.36
N LYS A 284 -3.56 18.77 0.24
CA LYS A 284 -2.89 18.53 -1.06
C LYS A 284 -3.38 17.21 -1.69
N ARG A 285 -3.37 17.14 -3.03
CA ARG A 285 -3.62 15.91 -3.81
C ARG A 285 -2.32 15.38 -4.38
N VAL A 286 -2.21 14.06 -4.51
CA VAL A 286 -1.25 13.46 -5.45
C VAL A 286 -1.81 13.62 -6.87
N GLU A 287 -0.95 13.95 -7.84
CA GLU A 287 -1.37 14.12 -9.24
C GLU A 287 -1.88 12.81 -9.85
N ASP A 288 -2.75 12.91 -10.88
CA ASP A 288 -3.34 11.78 -11.60
C ASP A 288 -4.16 10.80 -10.73
N LEU A 289 -4.47 11.09 -9.46
CA LEU A 289 -5.06 10.13 -8.51
C LEU A 289 -6.37 9.50 -8.99
N ALA A 290 -7.32 10.28 -9.51
CA ALA A 290 -8.58 9.75 -10.05
C ALA A 290 -8.36 8.85 -11.28
N LYS A 291 -7.38 9.19 -12.12
CA LYS A 291 -6.96 8.40 -13.28
C LYS A 291 -6.24 7.12 -12.86
N ALA A 292 -5.44 7.16 -11.79
CA ALA A 292 -4.80 5.99 -11.20
C ALA A 292 -5.83 4.98 -10.67
N VAL A 293 -6.84 5.43 -9.93
CA VAL A 293 -7.96 4.57 -9.49
C VAL A 293 -8.74 4.03 -10.71
N THR A 294 -8.96 4.84 -11.74
CA THR A 294 -9.60 4.39 -12.99
C THR A 294 -8.77 3.30 -13.71
N ASP A 295 -7.45 3.44 -13.78
CA ASP A 295 -6.52 2.45 -14.36
C ASP A 295 -6.61 1.09 -13.64
N LEU A 296 -6.89 1.08 -12.33
CA LEU A 296 -7.09 -0.16 -11.55
C LEU A 296 -8.47 -0.77 -11.82
N LEU A 297 -9.55 0.04 -11.75
CA LEU A 297 -10.93 -0.39 -11.94
C LEU A 297 -11.19 -0.96 -13.34
N VAL A 298 -10.68 -0.31 -14.39
CA VAL A 298 -10.82 -0.76 -15.80
C VAL A 298 -10.13 -2.11 -16.03
N ARG A 299 -9.14 -2.49 -15.20
CA ARG A 299 -8.48 -3.80 -15.21
C ARG A 299 -9.13 -4.80 -14.25
N GLN A 300 -10.42 -4.62 -13.99
CA GLN A 300 -11.28 -5.47 -13.15
C GLN A 300 -10.76 -5.65 -11.71
N LYS A 301 -10.08 -4.63 -11.17
CA LYS A 301 -9.63 -4.61 -9.77
C LYS A 301 -10.53 -3.72 -8.94
N GLN A 302 -11.19 -4.29 -7.94
CA GLN A 302 -11.83 -3.48 -6.89
C GLN A 302 -10.75 -2.84 -6.02
N VAL A 303 -10.97 -1.59 -5.61
CA VAL A 303 -10.02 -0.83 -4.79
C VAL A 303 -10.68 -0.53 -3.45
N THR A 304 -9.90 -0.57 -2.38
CA THR A 304 -10.39 -0.43 -0.99
C THR A 304 -9.43 0.46 -0.21
N VAL A 305 -9.97 1.52 0.39
CA VAL A 305 -9.22 2.51 1.18
C VAL A 305 -9.69 2.47 2.64
N GLY A 306 -8.81 2.81 3.58
CA GLY A 306 -9.06 2.70 5.02
C GLY A 306 -8.26 1.59 5.70
N MET A 307 -8.41 1.45 7.02
CA MET A 307 -7.53 0.63 7.87
C MET A 307 -8.30 -0.49 8.59
N PRO A 308 -8.34 -1.72 8.03
CA PRO A 308 -9.10 -2.82 8.60
C PRO A 308 -8.75 -3.12 10.07
N PRO A 309 -9.74 -3.52 10.90
CA PRO A 309 -11.10 -3.93 10.51
C PRO A 309 -12.15 -2.82 10.46
N ALA A 310 -11.85 -1.61 10.95
CA ALA A 310 -12.80 -0.49 10.96
C ALA A 310 -12.61 0.43 9.73
N ASN A 311 -13.64 1.18 9.37
CA ASN A 311 -13.62 2.19 8.29
C ASN A 311 -12.86 1.73 7.03
N GLU A 312 -13.32 0.68 6.34
CA GLU A 312 -12.80 0.32 5.01
C GLU A 312 -13.89 0.56 3.95
N HIS A 313 -13.62 1.45 3.00
CA HIS A 313 -14.57 1.80 1.93
C HIS A 313 -14.13 1.22 0.58
N THR A 314 -15.05 0.50 -0.07
CA THR A 314 -14.84 -0.09 -1.40
C THR A 314 -15.19 0.92 -2.49
N ILE A 315 -14.22 1.22 -3.35
CA ILE A 315 -14.40 1.96 -4.60
C ILE A 315 -14.71 0.94 -5.70
N THR A 316 -15.94 0.96 -6.21
CA THR A 316 -16.45 0.03 -7.24
C THR A 316 -16.58 0.66 -8.64
N ALA A 317 -16.58 1.99 -8.72
CA ALA A 317 -16.69 2.77 -9.95
C ALA A 317 -15.74 3.97 -9.92
N PRO A 318 -15.32 4.53 -11.07
CA PRO A 318 -14.47 5.72 -11.12
C PRO A 318 -15.15 6.92 -10.43
N LEU A 319 -14.45 7.54 -9.49
CA LEU A 319 -14.93 8.72 -8.75
C LEU A 319 -14.25 10.00 -9.26
N PRO A 320 -14.95 11.15 -9.30
CA PRO A 320 -14.33 12.46 -9.44
C PRO A 320 -13.26 12.71 -8.36
N GLU A 321 -12.20 13.45 -8.70
CA GLU A 321 -11.04 13.62 -7.82
C GLU A 321 -11.38 14.29 -6.48
N ASN A 322 -12.35 15.22 -6.47
CA ASN A 322 -12.84 15.87 -5.25
C ASN A 322 -13.58 14.88 -4.33
N GLU A 323 -14.40 13.98 -4.88
CA GLU A 323 -15.12 12.95 -4.14
C GLU A 323 -14.15 11.89 -3.61
N LEU A 324 -13.20 11.45 -4.43
CA LEU A 324 -12.16 10.50 -4.05
C LEU A 324 -11.28 11.04 -2.91
N ARG A 325 -10.88 12.32 -2.96
CA ARG A 325 -10.12 12.96 -1.88
C ARG A 325 -10.94 13.04 -0.59
N HIS A 326 -12.22 13.42 -0.69
CA HIS A 326 -13.11 13.50 0.48
C HIS A 326 -13.34 12.12 1.11
N LEU A 327 -13.57 11.09 0.29
CA LEU A 327 -13.70 9.70 0.73
C LEU A 327 -12.47 9.24 1.51
N ILE A 328 -11.26 9.44 0.98
CA ILE A 328 -10.01 9.05 1.66
C ILE A 328 -9.88 9.78 3.01
N HIS A 329 -10.01 11.11 3.03
CA HIS A 329 -9.89 11.89 4.28
C HIS A 329 -10.95 11.49 5.33
N VAL A 330 -12.23 11.33 4.95
CA VAL A 330 -13.29 10.86 5.87
C VAL A 330 -13.03 9.44 6.38
N THR A 331 -12.42 8.58 5.56
CA THR A 331 -12.13 7.19 5.94
C THR A 331 -11.03 7.09 7.00
N TYR A 332 -9.93 7.84 6.82
CA TYR A 332 -8.78 7.84 7.73
C TYR A 332 -8.97 8.76 8.94
N GLY A 333 -9.90 9.72 8.87
CA GLY A 333 -10.17 10.67 9.95
C GLY A 333 -8.93 11.53 10.25
N ASP A 334 -8.47 11.48 11.48
CA ASP A 334 -7.39 12.35 11.99
C ASP A 334 -5.98 11.90 11.52
N ASP A 335 -5.82 10.70 10.93
CA ASP A 335 -4.53 10.25 10.35
C ASP A 335 -4.32 10.74 8.91
N GLU A 336 -4.02 12.04 8.81
CA GLU A 336 -3.57 12.69 7.59
C GLU A 336 -2.28 12.09 6.99
N SER A 337 -1.48 11.36 7.79
CA SER A 337 -0.23 10.75 7.33
C SER A 337 -0.52 9.51 6.46
N SER A 338 -1.40 8.63 6.95
CA SER A 338 -1.85 7.45 6.20
C SER A 338 -2.84 7.79 5.09
N ALA A 339 -3.63 8.87 5.23
CA ALA A 339 -4.45 9.40 4.15
C ALA A 339 -3.59 9.83 2.94
N MET A 340 -2.48 10.55 3.17
CA MET A 340 -1.53 10.93 2.12
C MET A 340 -0.78 9.70 1.55
N LEU A 341 -0.30 8.79 2.40
CA LEU A 341 0.35 7.55 1.97
C LEU A 341 -0.57 6.70 1.07
N THR A 342 -1.87 6.66 1.36
CA THR A 342 -2.86 5.94 0.54
C THR A 342 -2.96 6.52 -0.86
N GLN A 343 -2.91 7.85 -1.03
CA GLN A 343 -2.88 8.48 -2.34
C GLN A 343 -1.61 8.11 -3.14
N GLU A 344 -0.43 8.13 -2.49
CA GLU A 344 0.82 7.69 -3.11
C GLU A 344 0.75 6.23 -3.59
N LEU A 345 0.33 5.32 -2.70
CA LEU A 345 0.26 3.89 -3.00
C LEU A 345 -0.73 3.57 -4.12
N LEU A 346 -1.86 4.28 -4.21
CA LEU A 346 -2.80 4.15 -5.32
C LEU A 346 -2.16 4.49 -6.68
N VAL A 347 -1.36 5.56 -6.74
CA VAL A 347 -0.62 5.95 -7.95
C VAL A 347 0.49 4.96 -8.28
N TYR A 348 1.20 4.42 -7.28
CA TYR A 348 2.20 3.37 -7.51
C TYR A 348 1.58 2.05 -7.98
N LEU A 349 0.44 1.63 -7.41
CA LEU A 349 -0.34 0.46 -7.84
C LEU A 349 -0.81 0.62 -9.30
N ALA A 350 -1.35 1.79 -9.67
CA ALA A 350 -1.79 2.08 -11.04
C ALA A 350 -0.64 2.13 -12.05
N MET A 351 0.53 2.63 -11.65
CA MET A 351 1.75 2.51 -12.46
C MET A 351 2.13 1.04 -12.65
N PHE A 352 2.19 0.25 -11.58
CA PHE A 352 2.60 -1.15 -11.67
C PHE A 352 1.61 -2.01 -12.46
N ILE A 353 0.29 -1.79 -12.39
CA ILE A 353 -0.66 -2.58 -13.19
C ILE A 353 -0.57 -2.27 -14.69
N ARG A 354 -0.02 -1.10 -15.08
CA ARG A 354 0.28 -0.77 -16.48
C ARG A 354 1.62 -1.33 -16.96
N THR A 355 2.65 -1.35 -16.12
CA THR A 355 4.01 -1.77 -16.53
C THR A 355 4.31 -3.24 -16.27
N GLU A 356 3.69 -3.82 -15.24
CA GLU A 356 3.93 -5.17 -14.72
C GLU A 356 2.62 -5.84 -14.27
N PRO A 357 1.63 -6.03 -15.19
CA PRO A 357 0.33 -6.62 -14.86
C PRO A 357 0.43 -8.02 -14.23
N GLN A 358 1.53 -8.76 -14.45
CA GLN A 358 1.80 -10.05 -13.81
C GLN A 358 1.80 -10.00 -12.27
N LEU A 359 2.04 -8.84 -11.66
CA LEU A 359 2.01 -8.64 -10.21
C LEU A 359 0.57 -8.66 -9.64
N PHE A 360 -0.44 -8.53 -10.50
CA PHE A 360 -1.86 -8.40 -10.16
C PHE A 360 -2.71 -9.58 -10.68
N LEU A 361 -2.06 -10.66 -11.12
CA LEU A 361 -2.75 -11.93 -11.39
C LEU A 361 -3.32 -12.48 -10.09
N GLU A 362 -4.51 -13.06 -10.19
CA GLU A 362 -5.23 -13.71 -9.07
C GLU A 362 -5.46 -12.83 -7.83
N MET A 363 -5.55 -11.51 -8.04
CA MET A 363 -5.96 -10.52 -7.05
C MET A 363 -7.16 -9.76 -7.63
N LEU A 364 -8.36 -9.96 -7.09
CA LEU A 364 -9.57 -9.23 -7.55
C LEU A 364 -9.79 -7.91 -6.80
N ARG A 365 -9.29 -7.81 -5.56
CA ARG A 365 -9.45 -6.67 -4.67
C ARG A 365 -8.10 -6.20 -4.14
N LEU A 366 -7.91 -4.89 -4.07
CA LEU A 366 -6.72 -4.23 -3.55
C LEU A 366 -7.09 -3.48 -2.26
N ARG A 367 -6.80 -4.09 -1.11
CA ARG A 367 -7.06 -3.52 0.23
C ARG A 367 -5.84 -2.69 0.64
N VAL A 368 -5.86 -1.38 0.36
CA VAL A 368 -4.67 -0.53 0.51
C VAL A 368 -4.23 -0.41 1.97
N GLY A 369 -5.16 -0.44 2.93
CA GLY A 369 -4.83 -0.54 4.36
C GLY A 369 -4.08 -1.82 4.74
N LEU A 370 -4.49 -2.98 4.22
CA LEU A 370 -3.75 -4.23 4.44
C LEU A 370 -2.36 -4.17 3.80
N ILE A 371 -2.22 -3.55 2.63
CA ILE A 371 -0.92 -3.32 1.99
C ILE A 371 -0.02 -2.44 2.87
N ILE A 372 -0.56 -1.36 3.45
CA ILE A 372 0.14 -0.47 4.40
C ILE A 372 0.56 -1.25 5.67
N GLN A 373 -0.36 -2.01 6.28
CA GLN A 373 -0.07 -2.85 7.46
C GLN A 373 1.02 -3.87 7.15
N VAL A 374 0.93 -4.61 6.04
CA VAL A 374 1.96 -5.56 5.59
C VAL A 374 3.32 -4.89 5.40
N MET A 375 3.36 -3.70 4.80
CA MET A 375 4.60 -2.94 4.63
C MET A 375 5.21 -2.55 5.99
N ALA A 376 4.39 -2.15 6.97
CA ALA A 376 4.85 -1.86 8.34
C ALA A 376 5.32 -3.13 9.07
N THR A 377 4.57 -4.24 9.03
CA THR A 377 4.95 -5.52 9.66
C THR A 377 6.24 -6.08 9.08
N GLU A 378 6.46 -5.96 7.76
CA GLU A 378 7.69 -6.39 7.13
C GLU A 378 8.90 -5.49 7.46
N LEU A 379 8.68 -4.19 7.69
CA LEU A 379 9.70 -3.30 8.24
C LEU A 379 10.06 -3.71 9.68
N SER A 380 9.07 -3.89 10.56
CA SER A 380 9.26 -4.36 11.95
C SER A 380 10.08 -5.66 11.99
N ARG A 381 9.68 -6.66 11.20
CA ARG A 381 10.37 -7.97 11.12
C ARG A 381 11.79 -7.87 10.54
N THR A 382 12.05 -6.93 9.65
CA THR A 382 13.37 -6.79 8.99
C THR A 382 14.34 -5.91 9.77
N LEU A 383 13.83 -4.96 10.56
CA LEU A 383 14.62 -4.04 11.40
C LEU A 383 14.71 -4.49 12.87
N ILE A 384 13.91 -5.48 13.27
CA ILE A 384 13.76 -5.97 14.65
C ILE A 384 13.36 -4.82 15.60
N CYS A 385 12.34 -4.07 15.19
CA CYS A 385 11.77 -2.95 15.93
C CYS A 385 10.26 -3.11 16.17
N THR A 386 9.70 -2.29 17.07
CA THR A 386 8.27 -2.32 17.42
C THR A 386 7.37 -1.90 16.25
N GLY A 387 6.07 -2.21 16.36
CA GLY A 387 5.10 -1.80 15.34
C GLY A 387 5.01 -0.27 15.17
N GLU A 388 5.18 0.49 16.26
CA GLU A 388 5.18 1.96 16.24
C GLU A 388 6.42 2.51 15.51
N GLU A 389 7.62 2.03 15.85
CA GLU A 389 8.87 2.40 15.17
C GLU A 389 8.84 2.02 13.68
N ALA A 390 8.31 0.85 13.34
CA ALA A 390 8.13 0.42 11.96
C ALA A 390 7.13 1.28 11.17
N SER A 391 6.09 1.80 11.84
CA SER A 391 5.12 2.75 11.27
C SER A 391 5.79 4.11 10.98
N GLU A 392 6.60 4.62 11.92
CA GLU A 392 7.39 5.83 11.71
C GLU A 392 8.44 5.64 10.60
N HIS A 393 9.09 4.48 10.53
CA HIS A 393 10.01 4.14 9.44
C HIS A 393 9.31 4.08 8.08
N LEU A 394 8.12 3.49 8.00
CA LEU A 394 7.32 3.44 6.77
C LEU A 394 6.98 4.86 6.28
N LEU A 395 6.45 5.70 7.18
CA LEU A 395 6.08 7.08 6.84
C LEU A 395 7.29 7.96 6.49
N ASN A 396 8.51 7.59 6.88
CA ASN A 396 9.75 8.30 6.53
C ASN A 396 10.50 7.76 5.30
N LEU A 397 10.04 6.70 4.62
CA LEU A 397 10.65 6.26 3.35
C LEU A 397 10.46 7.32 2.25
N SER A 398 11.48 7.55 1.43
CA SER A 398 11.32 8.39 0.23
C SER A 398 10.31 7.77 -0.76
N PRO A 399 9.72 8.55 -1.69
CA PRO A 399 8.85 8.02 -2.76
C PRO A 399 9.46 6.85 -3.54
N PHE A 400 10.78 6.84 -3.72
CA PHE A 400 11.50 5.75 -4.38
C PHE A 400 11.60 4.49 -3.51
N GLU A 401 11.96 4.63 -2.24
CA GLU A 401 12.04 3.50 -1.29
C GLU A 401 10.65 2.91 -1.01
N MET A 402 9.62 3.77 -0.88
CA MET A 402 8.22 3.37 -0.74
C MET A 402 7.73 2.56 -1.95
N LYS A 403 7.95 3.08 -3.17
CA LYS A 403 7.66 2.38 -4.43
C LYS A 403 8.38 1.02 -4.49
N ASN A 404 9.65 0.97 -4.11
CA ASN A 404 10.45 -0.24 -4.15
C ASN A 404 9.97 -1.27 -3.12
N LEU A 405 9.64 -0.85 -1.88
CA LEU A 405 9.07 -1.73 -0.87
C LEU A 405 7.76 -2.35 -1.38
N LEU A 406 6.85 -1.53 -1.92
CA LEU A 406 5.60 -2.00 -2.52
C LEU A 406 5.84 -3.04 -3.63
N HIS A 407 6.82 -2.84 -4.51
CA HIS A 407 7.17 -3.81 -5.57
C HIS A 407 7.66 -5.15 -5.00
N HIS A 408 8.46 -5.12 -3.94
CA HIS A 408 8.94 -6.34 -3.29
C HIS A 408 7.81 -7.09 -2.56
N ILE A 409 6.88 -6.38 -1.92
CA ILE A 409 5.66 -6.96 -1.33
C ILE A 409 4.78 -7.59 -2.42
N LEU A 410 4.44 -6.85 -3.49
CA LEU A 410 3.59 -7.35 -4.57
C LEU A 410 4.21 -8.53 -5.32
N SER A 411 5.52 -8.49 -5.60
CA SER A 411 6.23 -9.64 -6.20
C SER A 411 6.47 -10.79 -5.23
N GLY A 412 6.33 -10.54 -3.92
CA GLY A 412 6.60 -11.49 -2.83
C GLY A 412 8.04 -12.02 -2.83
N LYS A 413 8.98 -11.24 -3.38
CA LYS A 413 10.42 -11.54 -3.37
C LYS A 413 11.03 -11.23 -2.01
N GLU A 414 12.14 -11.86 -1.69
CA GLU A 414 12.97 -11.43 -0.57
C GLU A 414 13.77 -10.16 -0.91
N PHE A 415 13.85 -9.28 0.07
CA PHE A 415 14.68 -8.08 0.07
C PHE A 415 15.50 -8.01 1.35
N ALA A 416 16.60 -7.29 1.30
CA ALA A 416 17.31 -6.82 2.47
C ALA A 416 17.03 -5.32 2.65
N ILE A 417 16.98 -4.87 3.89
CA ILE A 417 17.04 -3.43 4.20
C ILE A 417 18.35 -3.20 4.92
N SER A 418 19.20 -2.36 4.33
CA SER A 418 20.33 -1.79 5.03
C SER A 418 19.93 -0.42 5.58
N SER A 419 20.00 -0.27 6.90
CA SER A 419 19.91 1.05 7.54
C SER A 419 21.17 1.83 7.23
N VAL A 420 21.03 2.93 6.50
CA VAL A 420 22.12 3.87 6.20
C VAL A 420 21.98 5.03 7.18
N GLY A 421 23.00 5.23 8.02
CA GLY A 421 22.92 5.99 9.27
C GLY A 421 22.20 7.35 9.17
N ARG A 422 21.43 7.68 10.22
CA ARG A 422 20.38 8.73 10.28
C ARG A 422 19.05 8.35 9.61
N GLY A 423 18.58 7.12 9.83
CA GLY A 423 17.18 6.74 9.57
C GLY A 423 16.79 6.52 8.11
N ASN A 424 17.73 6.59 7.17
CA ASN A 424 17.46 6.30 5.75
C ASN A 424 17.51 4.78 5.52
N LEU A 425 16.51 4.23 4.84
CA LEU A 425 16.28 2.78 4.74
C LEU A 425 16.32 2.32 3.28
N SER A 426 17.52 1.99 2.80
CA SER A 426 17.69 1.50 1.44
C SER A 426 17.16 0.07 1.30
N VAL A 427 16.02 -0.07 0.62
CA VAL A 427 15.43 -1.37 0.25
C VAL A 427 16.18 -1.95 -0.95
N VAL A 428 16.91 -3.05 -0.74
CA VAL A 428 17.75 -3.69 -1.77
C VAL A 428 17.23 -5.11 -2.05
N SER A 429 16.86 -5.38 -3.30
CA SER A 429 16.52 -6.74 -3.74
C SER A 429 17.72 -7.65 -3.49
N ARG A 430 17.53 -8.73 -2.73
CA ARG A 430 18.52 -9.82 -2.71
C ARG A 430 18.57 -10.40 -4.12
N LYS A 431 19.75 -10.47 -4.74
CA LYS A 431 19.95 -11.22 -5.98
C LYS A 431 19.98 -12.72 -5.65
N SER A 432 18.82 -13.30 -5.35
CA SER A 432 18.70 -14.76 -5.42
C SER A 432 18.94 -15.16 -6.87
N GLY A 433 20.09 -15.80 -7.14
CA GLY A 433 20.53 -16.16 -8.49
C GLY A 433 19.62 -17.19 -9.17
N ARG A 434 18.71 -17.81 -8.41
CA ARG A 434 17.59 -18.58 -8.90
C ARG A 434 16.31 -17.92 -8.39
N VAL A 435 15.39 -17.61 -9.31
CA VAL A 435 13.97 -17.56 -8.94
C VAL A 435 13.67 -18.93 -8.34
N SER A 436 13.27 -19.00 -7.06
CA SER A 436 12.86 -20.27 -6.45
C SER A 436 11.87 -20.92 -7.40
N LYS A 437 12.17 -22.13 -7.88
CA LYS A 437 11.43 -22.76 -9.00
C LYS A 437 9.96 -22.75 -8.61
N LYS A 438 9.20 -21.90 -9.31
CA LYS A 438 7.77 -21.63 -9.13
C LYS A 438 7.09 -22.92 -8.70
N SER A 439 6.71 -23.02 -7.42
CA SER A 439 6.08 -24.20 -6.81
C SER A 439 4.64 -24.29 -7.34
N GLN A 440 4.58 -24.64 -8.61
CA GLN A 440 3.42 -24.59 -9.46
C GLN A 440 2.57 -25.81 -9.14
N ILE A 441 1.30 -25.59 -8.82
CA ILE A 441 0.36 -26.67 -8.47
C ILE A 441 0.22 -27.69 -9.63
N ASP A 442 0.60 -27.30 -10.85
CA ASP A 442 0.81 -28.16 -12.03
C ASP A 442 1.79 -29.33 -11.81
N GLY A 443 2.59 -29.36 -10.74
CA GLY A 443 3.47 -30.50 -10.42
C GLY A 443 2.72 -31.84 -10.24
N LEU A 444 1.40 -31.80 -10.03
CA LEU A 444 0.49 -32.96 -9.99
C LEU A 444 -0.07 -33.38 -11.37
N VAL A 445 0.34 -32.71 -12.46
CA VAL A 445 -0.04 -33.02 -13.84
C VAL A 445 1.20 -33.54 -14.58
N GLY A 446 1.30 -34.88 -14.68
CA GLY A 446 2.54 -35.56 -15.05
C GLY A 446 3.01 -35.31 -16.48
N VAL A 447 4.24 -34.78 -16.60
CA VAL A 447 5.12 -34.91 -17.77
C VAL A 447 6.50 -35.33 -17.26
N MET A 448 7.04 -36.43 -17.77
CA MET A 448 8.33 -36.98 -17.33
C MET A 448 9.50 -36.08 -17.79
N PRO A 449 10.40 -35.64 -16.89
CA PRO A 449 11.66 -35.01 -17.28
C PRO A 449 12.76 -36.07 -17.44
N ASP A 450 13.28 -36.21 -18.66
CA ASP A 450 14.52 -36.96 -18.91
C ASP A 450 15.76 -36.04 -18.77
N GLN A 451 16.94 -36.65 -18.60
CA GLN A 451 18.27 -36.04 -18.62
C GLN A 451 18.61 -35.01 -17.52
N LEU A 452 19.07 -35.58 -16.40
CA LEU A 452 20.33 -35.28 -15.70
C LEU A 452 21.01 -33.94 -16.04
N ASP A 453 21.25 -33.11 -15.01
CA ASP A 453 22.48 -32.31 -14.93
C ASP A 453 22.88 -32.11 -13.46
N SER A 454 24.16 -32.35 -13.13
CA SER A 454 24.63 -32.43 -11.74
C SER A 454 25.27 -31.11 -11.28
N VAL A 455 24.67 -30.44 -10.30
CA VAL A 455 25.22 -29.22 -9.68
C VAL A 455 25.16 -29.36 -8.15
N THR A 456 26.24 -28.95 -7.49
CA THR A 456 26.50 -29.12 -6.05
C THR A 456 25.41 -28.54 -5.15
N GLU A 457 25.13 -29.25 -4.06
CA GLU A 457 24.27 -28.80 -2.96
C GLU A 457 25.01 -27.78 -2.08
N ASP A 458 24.90 -26.49 -2.43
CA ASP A 458 25.08 -25.42 -1.45
C ASP A 458 23.91 -25.50 -0.46
N VAL A 459 24.20 -25.86 0.80
CA VAL A 459 23.19 -25.95 1.87
C VAL A 459 22.76 -24.53 2.26
N GLU A 460 21.65 -24.09 1.68
CA GLU A 460 20.86 -22.95 2.17
C GLU A 460 20.48 -23.20 3.64
N PRO A 461 20.82 -22.30 4.58
CA PRO A 461 20.50 -22.49 5.99
C PRO A 461 18.99 -22.40 6.22
N ASP A 462 18.45 -23.25 7.12
CA ASP A 462 17.01 -23.40 7.36
C ASP A 462 16.29 -22.06 7.57
N ARG A 463 15.45 -21.70 6.59
CA ARG A 463 14.73 -20.42 6.55
C ARG A 463 13.39 -20.50 7.28
N GLN A 464 13.43 -20.87 8.56
CA GLN A 464 12.26 -20.87 9.43
C GLN A 464 11.55 -19.50 9.38
N GLY A 465 10.23 -19.53 9.18
CA GLY A 465 9.36 -18.37 8.95
C GLY A 465 9.09 -18.03 7.48
N GLN A 466 9.70 -18.70 6.50
CA GLN A 466 9.55 -18.33 5.08
C GLN A 466 8.13 -18.59 4.53
N TRP A 467 7.48 -19.71 4.88
CA TRP A 467 6.15 -20.04 4.37
C TRP A 467 5.05 -19.33 5.15
N LEU A 468 5.20 -19.16 6.47
CA LEU A 468 4.31 -18.32 7.29
C LEU A 468 4.30 -16.88 6.75
N ARG A 469 5.49 -16.34 6.45
CA ARG A 469 5.62 -15.03 5.79
C ARG A 469 4.91 -15.02 4.43
N ARG A 470 5.14 -16.03 3.58
CA ARG A 470 4.51 -16.10 2.25
C ARG A 470 2.98 -16.09 2.36
N ARG A 471 2.40 -16.85 3.30
CA ARG A 471 0.96 -16.90 3.57
C ARG A 471 0.42 -15.58 4.10
N ARG A 472 1.11 -14.92 5.03
CA ARG A 472 0.74 -13.57 5.50
C ARG A 472 0.72 -12.56 4.35
N LEU A 473 1.73 -12.57 3.47
CA LEU A 473 1.78 -11.68 2.30
C LEU A 473 0.64 -11.95 1.33
N ASP A 474 0.49 -13.17 0.82
CA ASP A 474 -0.55 -13.46 -0.19
C ASP A 474 -1.96 -13.37 0.40
N GLY A 475 -2.16 -13.68 1.69
CA GLY A 475 -3.42 -13.51 2.41
C GLY A 475 -3.89 -12.06 2.47
N ALA A 476 -3.02 -11.14 2.90
CA ALA A 476 -3.32 -9.72 3.02
C ALA A 476 -3.31 -8.97 1.66
N LEU A 477 -2.64 -9.53 0.65
CA LEU A 477 -2.78 -9.12 -0.75
C LEU A 477 -4.05 -9.66 -1.43
N ASN A 478 -4.90 -10.38 -0.70
CA ASN A 478 -6.08 -11.09 -1.20
C ASN A 478 -5.79 -12.08 -2.37
N ARG A 479 -4.53 -12.46 -2.58
CA ARG A 479 -4.11 -13.30 -3.70
C ARG A 479 -4.64 -14.73 -3.52
N VAL A 480 -4.92 -15.39 -4.63
CA VAL A 480 -5.30 -16.82 -4.70
C VAL A 480 -4.46 -17.54 -5.79
N PRO A 481 -4.53 -18.88 -5.90
CA PRO A 481 -3.97 -19.62 -7.02
C PRO A 481 -4.61 -19.27 -8.37
N ARG A 482 -3.94 -19.64 -9.47
CA ARG A 482 -4.50 -19.46 -10.83
C ARG A 482 -5.81 -20.21 -10.99
N ASP A 483 -6.74 -19.59 -11.72
CA ASP A 483 -8.04 -20.17 -12.08
C ASP A 483 -8.88 -20.58 -10.84
N PHE A 484 -8.51 -20.10 -9.65
CA PHE A 484 -9.08 -20.54 -8.35
C PHE A 484 -10.61 -20.44 -8.33
N TYR A 485 -11.17 -19.32 -8.77
CA TYR A 485 -12.62 -19.12 -8.82
C TYR A 485 -13.30 -20.10 -9.79
N ILE A 486 -12.72 -20.33 -10.97
CA ILE A 486 -13.23 -21.30 -11.97
C ILE A 486 -13.19 -22.72 -11.40
N ARG A 487 -12.21 -23.04 -10.55
CA ARG A 487 -12.10 -24.37 -9.93
C ARG A 487 -12.99 -24.56 -8.70
N VAL A 488 -13.18 -23.51 -7.89
CA VAL A 488 -14.16 -23.49 -6.79
C VAL A 488 -15.59 -23.66 -7.32
N TRP A 489 -15.89 -23.17 -8.53
CA TRP A 489 -17.14 -23.47 -9.22
C TRP A 489 -17.34 -24.99 -9.43
N THR A 490 -16.33 -25.69 -9.95
CA THR A 490 -16.36 -27.16 -10.17
C THR A 490 -16.57 -27.96 -8.88
N VAL A 491 -16.14 -27.44 -7.73
CA VAL A 491 -16.45 -28.00 -6.41
C VAL A 491 -17.92 -27.77 -6.04
N LEU A 492 -18.40 -26.53 -6.23
CA LEU A 492 -19.76 -26.11 -5.90
C LEU A 492 -20.83 -26.77 -6.79
N GLU A 493 -20.49 -27.18 -8.01
CA GLU A 493 -21.34 -28.03 -8.85
C GLU A 493 -21.58 -29.43 -8.24
N LYS A 494 -20.71 -29.88 -7.31
CA LYS A 494 -20.72 -31.24 -6.75
C LYS A 494 -21.11 -31.34 -5.27
N CYS A 495 -21.32 -30.23 -4.57
CA CYS A 495 -21.81 -30.21 -3.18
C CYS A 495 -23.05 -29.32 -3.04
N THR A 496 -23.80 -29.48 -1.94
CA THR A 496 -24.94 -28.61 -1.62
C THR A 496 -24.50 -27.17 -1.29
N GLY A 497 -23.28 -27.00 -0.78
CA GLY A 497 -22.63 -25.71 -0.60
C GLY A 497 -21.30 -25.79 0.13
N LEU A 498 -20.62 -24.64 0.24
CA LEU A 498 -19.38 -24.48 1.00
C LEU A 498 -19.62 -23.49 2.15
N LEU A 499 -19.38 -23.91 3.40
CA LEU A 499 -19.44 -23.05 4.58
C LEU A 499 -18.03 -22.56 4.94
N LEU A 500 -17.92 -21.26 5.20
CA LEU A 500 -16.67 -20.51 5.38
C LEU A 500 -16.92 -19.32 6.33
N GLU A 501 -16.34 -19.33 7.53
CA GLU A 501 -16.56 -18.35 8.61
C GLU A 501 -18.06 -18.08 8.85
N GLY A 502 -18.81 -19.18 8.99
CA GLY A 502 -20.26 -19.16 9.18
C GLY A 502 -21.09 -18.64 8.00
N ARG A 503 -20.47 -18.33 6.84
CA ARG A 503 -21.18 -17.91 5.62
C ARG A 503 -21.21 -19.04 4.59
N LEU A 504 -22.39 -19.25 4.01
CA LEU A 504 -22.63 -20.27 2.99
C LEU A 504 -22.47 -19.69 1.58
N LEU A 505 -21.67 -20.35 0.75
CA LEU A 505 -21.77 -20.31 -0.71
C LEU A 505 -22.68 -21.45 -1.15
N PRO A 506 -23.94 -21.19 -1.54
CA PRO A 506 -24.90 -22.25 -1.89
C PRO A 506 -24.74 -22.71 -3.35
N HIS A 507 -25.05 -23.98 -3.62
CA HIS A 507 -25.02 -24.57 -4.96
C HIS A 507 -25.74 -23.73 -6.03
N GLY A 508 -26.84 -23.06 -5.68
CA GLY A 508 -27.65 -22.23 -6.60
C GLY A 508 -26.88 -21.13 -7.33
N LEU A 509 -25.73 -20.66 -6.80
CA LEU A 509 -24.83 -19.75 -7.51
C LEU A 509 -24.34 -20.33 -8.85
N THR A 510 -24.27 -21.66 -8.98
CA THR A 510 -23.88 -22.32 -10.24
C THR A 510 -24.98 -22.31 -11.30
N GLN A 511 -26.23 -22.06 -10.90
CA GLN A 511 -27.41 -22.06 -11.80
C GLN A 511 -27.82 -20.65 -12.24
N GLU A 512 -27.45 -19.61 -11.48
CA GLU A 512 -27.76 -18.20 -11.78
C GLU A 512 -26.72 -17.49 -12.68
N MET A 513 -25.59 -18.14 -12.97
CA MET A 513 -24.33 -17.47 -13.36
C MET A 513 -23.47 -18.35 -14.30
N THR A 514 -22.22 -17.95 -14.54
CA THR A 514 -21.18 -18.81 -15.16
C THR A 514 -19.84 -18.75 -14.42
N SER A 515 -19.02 -19.80 -14.54
CA SER A 515 -17.73 -19.94 -13.84
C SER A 515 -16.69 -18.85 -14.15
N GLY A 516 -16.80 -18.23 -15.33
CA GLY A 516 -15.95 -17.11 -15.76
C GLY A 516 -16.47 -15.72 -15.38
N GLU A 517 -17.64 -15.60 -14.74
CA GLU A 517 -18.21 -14.29 -14.37
C GLU A 517 -17.53 -13.68 -13.15
N LEU A 518 -17.14 -12.41 -13.29
CA LEU A 518 -16.63 -11.60 -12.18
C LEU A 518 -17.62 -11.55 -10.99
N LYS A 519 -18.94 -11.56 -11.23
CA LYS A 519 -19.95 -11.58 -10.16
C LYS A 519 -19.83 -12.84 -9.27
N PHE A 520 -19.49 -14.02 -9.84
CA PHE A 520 -19.30 -15.25 -9.07
C PHE A 520 -18.01 -15.18 -8.26
N ALA A 521 -16.92 -14.81 -8.93
CA ALA A 521 -15.62 -14.67 -8.29
C ALA A 521 -15.64 -13.66 -7.13
N LEU A 522 -16.41 -12.57 -7.26
CA LEU A 522 -16.67 -11.59 -6.20
C LEU A 522 -17.52 -12.13 -5.04
N ALA A 523 -18.43 -13.09 -5.28
CA ALA A 523 -19.18 -13.74 -4.20
C ALA A 523 -18.27 -14.63 -3.34
N VAL A 524 -17.44 -15.48 -3.98
CA VAL A 524 -16.40 -16.28 -3.31
C VAL A 524 -15.43 -15.38 -2.53
N GLU A 525 -14.94 -14.31 -3.18
CA GLU A 525 -14.02 -13.36 -2.57
C GLU A 525 -14.65 -12.59 -1.40
N THR A 526 -15.94 -12.26 -1.45
CA THR A 526 -16.66 -11.61 -0.33
C THR A 526 -16.73 -12.51 0.89
N VAL A 527 -16.92 -13.82 0.70
CA VAL A 527 -16.89 -14.80 1.78
C VAL A 527 -15.48 -14.97 2.33
N LEU A 528 -14.45 -15.12 1.47
CA LEU A 528 -13.05 -15.20 1.91
C LEU A 528 -12.54 -13.94 2.62
N ASN A 529 -13.11 -12.76 2.37
CA ASN A 529 -12.78 -11.53 3.10
C ASN A 529 -13.39 -11.45 4.51
N CYS A 530 -14.22 -12.41 4.90
CA CYS A 530 -14.71 -12.50 6.28
C CYS A 530 -13.66 -13.10 7.24
N ILE A 531 -12.64 -13.78 6.70
CA ILE A 531 -11.49 -14.29 7.46
C ILE A 531 -10.53 -13.12 7.75
N PRO A 532 -10.29 -12.73 9.02
CA PRO A 532 -9.46 -11.56 9.33
C PRO A 532 -7.96 -11.87 9.38
N GLN A 533 -7.53 -13.10 9.67
CA GLN A 533 -6.10 -13.46 9.73
C GLN A 533 -5.59 -13.93 8.35
N PRO A 534 -4.59 -13.27 7.75
CA PRO A 534 -4.20 -13.53 6.37
C PRO A 534 -3.57 -14.93 6.17
N GLU A 535 -2.82 -15.45 7.15
CA GLU A 535 -2.30 -16.81 7.10
C GLU A 535 -3.40 -17.88 7.15
N TYR A 536 -4.48 -17.65 7.89
CA TYR A 536 -5.64 -18.56 7.94
C TYR A 536 -6.44 -18.51 6.63
N ARG A 537 -6.64 -17.31 6.05
CA ARG A 537 -7.23 -17.16 4.70
C ARG A 537 -6.48 -18.01 3.67
N GLN A 538 -5.15 -18.09 3.74
CA GLN A 538 -4.38 -18.93 2.82
C GLN A 538 -4.52 -20.44 3.09
N LEU A 539 -4.56 -20.91 4.35
CA LEU A 539 -4.86 -22.33 4.60
C LEU A 539 -6.27 -22.72 4.16
N VAL A 540 -7.25 -21.82 4.28
CA VAL A 540 -8.62 -22.05 3.76
C VAL A 540 -8.63 -22.07 2.22
N VAL A 541 -7.85 -21.22 1.55
CA VAL A 541 -7.64 -21.28 0.09
C VAL A 541 -6.93 -22.57 -0.34
N GLU A 542 -5.95 -23.06 0.43
CA GLU A 542 -5.30 -24.36 0.21
C GLU A 542 -6.26 -25.55 0.45
N ALA A 543 -7.16 -25.47 1.44
CA ALA A 543 -8.20 -26.47 1.67
C ALA A 543 -9.20 -26.53 0.52
N LEU A 544 -9.65 -25.37 0.03
CA LEU A 544 -10.46 -25.27 -1.19
C LEU A 544 -9.70 -25.86 -2.39
N MET A 545 -8.39 -25.60 -2.53
CA MET A 545 -7.58 -26.21 -3.60
C MET A 545 -7.56 -27.75 -3.53
N VAL A 546 -7.48 -28.36 -2.34
CA VAL A 546 -7.60 -29.82 -2.20
C VAL A 546 -8.97 -30.32 -2.69
N LEU A 547 -10.06 -29.63 -2.33
CA LEU A 547 -11.40 -29.97 -2.83
C LEU A 547 -11.49 -29.87 -4.38
N THR A 548 -10.83 -28.87 -5.00
CA THR A 548 -10.81 -28.77 -6.47
C THR A 548 -10.16 -29.97 -7.14
N LEU A 549 -9.06 -30.49 -6.60
CA LEU A 549 -8.37 -31.67 -7.15
C LEU A 549 -9.27 -32.92 -7.09
N ILE A 550 -10.06 -33.09 -6.03
CA ILE A 550 -11.01 -34.20 -5.90
C ILE A 550 -12.16 -34.05 -6.90
N ALA A 551 -12.68 -32.82 -7.07
CA ALA A 551 -13.75 -32.52 -8.01
C ALA A 551 -13.32 -32.75 -9.48
N GLU A 552 -12.15 -32.23 -9.88
CA GLU A 552 -11.59 -32.33 -11.24
C GLU A 552 -11.29 -33.78 -11.65
N ARG A 553 -10.75 -34.60 -10.74
CA ARG A 553 -10.40 -36.00 -11.00
C ARG A 553 -11.62 -36.92 -11.18
N ASN A 554 -12.83 -36.42 -10.93
CA ASN A 554 -14.09 -37.17 -11.03
C ASN A 554 -14.14 -38.47 -10.21
N PHE A 555 -13.42 -38.54 -9.08
CA PHE A 555 -13.44 -39.71 -8.18
C PHE A 555 -14.86 -40.03 -7.66
N VAL A 556 -15.73 -39.03 -7.56
CA VAL A 556 -17.11 -39.18 -7.10
C VAL A 556 -18.06 -38.27 -7.91
N SER A 557 -19.31 -38.71 -8.05
CA SER A 557 -20.41 -37.94 -8.66
C SER A 557 -20.79 -36.71 -7.85
N THR A 558 -20.73 -36.80 -6.52
CA THR A 558 -21.14 -35.77 -5.56
C THR A 558 -20.24 -35.84 -4.33
N LEU A 559 -19.84 -34.68 -3.81
CA LEU A 559 -19.05 -34.53 -2.58
C LEU A 559 -19.94 -34.54 -1.30
N GLY A 560 -21.26 -34.52 -1.46
CA GLY A 560 -22.24 -34.61 -0.37
C GLY A 560 -22.96 -33.29 -0.08
N ASP A 561 -23.32 -33.09 1.19
CA ASP A 561 -24.08 -31.94 1.68
C ASP A 561 -23.23 -30.64 1.76
N ILE A 562 -23.38 -29.84 2.82
CA ILE A 562 -22.64 -28.61 3.02
C ILE A 562 -21.26 -28.95 3.60
N ILE A 563 -20.20 -28.64 2.86
CA ILE A 563 -18.82 -28.87 3.30
C ILE A 563 -18.38 -27.68 4.17
N VAL A 564 -18.08 -27.93 5.44
CA VAL A 564 -17.53 -26.93 6.38
C VAL A 564 -16.01 -26.92 6.23
N VAL A 565 -15.47 -25.87 5.61
CA VAL A 565 -14.06 -25.84 5.19
C VAL A 565 -13.11 -25.59 6.37
N GLU A 566 -13.55 -24.83 7.39
CA GLU A 566 -12.81 -24.63 8.64
C GLU A 566 -12.45 -25.96 9.30
N ASN A 567 -13.41 -26.90 9.33
CA ASN A 567 -13.23 -28.22 9.93
C ASN A 567 -12.11 -29.02 9.22
N ILE A 568 -11.94 -28.87 7.90
CA ILE A 568 -10.85 -29.50 7.14
C ILE A 568 -9.50 -28.95 7.60
N VAL A 569 -9.39 -27.62 7.79
CA VAL A 569 -8.15 -26.97 8.26
C VAL A 569 -7.83 -27.36 9.70
N HIS A 570 -8.84 -27.40 10.59
CA HIS A 570 -8.66 -27.86 11.98
C HIS A 570 -8.28 -29.35 12.06
N LYS A 571 -8.90 -30.21 11.26
CA LYS A 571 -8.56 -31.64 11.19
C LYS A 571 -7.16 -31.87 10.60
N ALA A 572 -6.76 -31.10 9.59
CA ALA A 572 -5.40 -31.12 9.07
C ALA A 572 -4.37 -30.72 10.15
N ASN A 573 -4.68 -29.72 10.97
CA ASN A 573 -3.87 -29.33 12.12
C ASN A 573 -3.83 -30.41 13.22
N GLN A 574 -4.92 -31.12 13.49
CA GLN A 574 -4.90 -32.28 14.38
C GLN A 574 -3.93 -33.36 13.86
N ILE A 575 -4.08 -33.76 12.59
CA ILE A 575 -3.24 -34.80 11.97
C ILE A 575 -1.75 -34.37 11.95
N PHE A 576 -1.48 -33.09 11.69
CA PHE A 576 -0.14 -32.50 11.81
C PHE A 576 0.44 -32.65 13.22
N LEU A 577 -0.31 -32.28 14.26
CA LEU A 577 0.18 -32.40 15.63
C LEU A 577 0.42 -33.86 16.04
N GLU A 578 -0.43 -34.80 15.60
CA GLU A 578 -0.24 -36.22 15.84
C GLU A 578 0.98 -36.80 15.11
N ASP A 579 1.24 -36.36 13.87
CA ASP A 579 2.48 -36.69 13.13
C ASP A 579 3.70 -36.09 13.82
N GLN A 580 3.63 -34.84 14.29
CA GLN A 580 4.72 -34.14 14.99
C GLN A 580 5.11 -34.80 16.31
N VAL A 581 4.15 -35.32 17.09
CA VAL A 581 4.46 -36.17 18.26
C VAL A 581 5.20 -37.44 17.82
N ARG A 582 4.73 -38.11 16.75
CA ARG A 582 5.31 -39.37 16.26
C ARG A 582 6.73 -39.23 15.70
N VAL A 583 7.11 -38.07 15.16
CA VAL A 583 8.47 -37.81 14.61
C VAL A 583 9.34 -36.93 15.52
N ASN A 584 8.85 -36.51 16.68
CA ASN A 584 9.50 -35.54 17.57
C ASN A 584 9.89 -34.23 16.83
N GLY A 585 8.96 -33.66 16.05
CA GLY A 585 9.16 -32.44 15.28
C GLY A 585 8.95 -31.15 16.10
N ASP A 586 9.34 -29.99 15.53
CA ASP A 586 9.30 -28.66 16.15
C ASP A 586 8.02 -28.32 16.94
N ALA A 587 6.85 -28.76 16.45
CA ALA A 587 5.59 -28.44 17.13
C ALA A 587 5.51 -29.03 18.54
N THR A 588 6.34 -30.03 18.90
CA THR A 588 6.45 -30.57 20.28
C THR A 588 6.95 -29.54 21.28
N LEU A 589 7.66 -28.50 20.82
CA LEU A 589 8.09 -27.37 21.62
C LEU A 589 6.91 -26.48 22.07
N CYS A 590 5.73 -26.62 21.46
CA CYS A 590 4.56 -25.78 21.74
C CYS A 590 3.21 -26.53 21.82
N CYS A 591 2.67 -27.00 20.70
CA CYS A 591 1.29 -27.50 20.59
C CYS A 591 1.17 -29.02 20.53
N ALA A 592 2.20 -29.74 20.09
CA ALA A 592 2.23 -31.20 20.02
C ALA A 592 2.76 -31.80 21.34
N LYS A 593 2.08 -31.45 22.45
CA LYS A 593 2.43 -31.86 23.81
C LYS A 593 1.41 -32.87 24.39
N PRO A 594 1.77 -33.63 25.44
CA PRO A 594 0.82 -34.41 26.22
C PRO A 594 -0.32 -33.52 26.77
N LYS A 595 -1.53 -34.07 26.86
CA LYS A 595 -2.77 -33.32 27.16
C LYS A 595 -2.83 -32.67 28.56
N ASP A 596 -1.88 -32.99 29.43
CA ASP A 596 -1.82 -32.51 30.81
C ASP A 596 -1.06 -31.17 30.96
N GLU A 597 -0.36 -30.70 29.92
CA GLU A 597 0.23 -29.36 29.87
C GLU A 597 -0.67 -28.38 29.09
N ALA A 598 -0.92 -27.20 29.66
CA ALA A 598 -1.81 -26.20 29.07
C ALA A 598 -1.24 -25.59 27.78
N TYR A 599 -2.00 -25.70 26.68
CA TYR A 599 -1.65 -25.23 25.34
C TYR A 599 -1.97 -23.74 25.09
N LEU A 600 -2.56 -23.06 26.07
CA LEU A 600 -3.01 -21.67 26.02
C LEU A 600 -2.09 -20.75 26.85
N LYS A 601 -1.79 -19.57 26.29
CA LYS A 601 -1.32 -18.41 27.06
C LYS A 601 -2.41 -17.97 28.04
N SER A 602 -2.04 -17.25 29.10
CA SER A 602 -2.97 -16.58 30.02
C SER A 602 -3.93 -15.60 29.34
N SER A 603 -3.61 -15.12 28.13
CA SER A 603 -4.44 -14.27 27.27
C SER A 603 -5.41 -15.03 26.34
N GLY A 604 -5.46 -16.37 26.39
CA GLY A 604 -6.43 -17.18 25.64
C GLY A 604 -6.03 -17.58 24.21
N GLY A 605 -4.81 -17.24 23.75
CA GLY A 605 -4.25 -17.70 22.48
C GLY A 605 -3.28 -18.88 22.62
N LEU A 606 -2.92 -19.55 21.51
CA LEU A 606 -1.92 -20.62 21.52
C LEU A 606 -0.53 -20.13 21.98
N LEU A 607 0.21 -21.00 22.68
CA LEU A 607 1.60 -20.74 23.10
C LEU A 607 2.50 -20.27 21.94
N CYS A 608 2.38 -20.88 20.76
CA CYS A 608 3.18 -20.54 19.58
C CYS A 608 2.74 -19.25 18.84
N GLY A 609 1.70 -18.55 19.30
CA GLY A 609 1.13 -17.39 18.58
C GLY A 609 0.35 -17.74 17.30
N GLY A 610 0.05 -19.02 17.07
CA GLY A 610 -0.69 -19.50 15.90
C GLY A 610 -2.13 -19.00 15.84
N ALA A 611 -2.50 -18.40 14.71
CA ALA A 611 -3.84 -17.85 14.45
C ALA A 611 -4.92 -18.94 14.32
N ALA A 612 -6.17 -18.59 14.65
CA ALA A 612 -7.35 -19.48 14.53
C ALA A 612 -7.18 -20.87 15.18
N PHE A 613 -6.43 -20.96 16.30
CA PHE A 613 -6.07 -22.21 16.98
C PHE A 613 -5.36 -23.27 16.10
N ILE A 614 -4.75 -22.82 14.99
CA ILE A 614 -3.86 -23.63 14.14
C ILE A 614 -2.40 -23.38 14.56
N CYS A 615 -1.57 -24.42 14.60
CA CYS A 615 -0.19 -24.33 15.04
C CYS A 615 0.68 -23.47 14.09
N GLN A 616 1.55 -22.62 14.64
CA GLN A 616 2.46 -21.77 13.83
C GLN A 616 3.37 -22.60 12.91
N HIS A 617 3.79 -23.79 13.34
CA HIS A 617 4.63 -24.68 12.52
C HIS A 617 3.87 -25.29 11.33
N LEU A 618 2.54 -25.42 11.37
CA LEU A 618 1.76 -25.79 10.19
C LEU A 618 1.69 -24.61 9.20
N TYR A 619 1.46 -23.39 9.68
CA TYR A 619 1.49 -22.19 8.83
C TYR A 619 2.86 -21.97 8.17
N ASP A 620 3.94 -22.47 8.75
CA ASP A 620 5.30 -22.42 8.18
C ASP A 620 5.76 -23.70 7.46
N SER A 621 4.92 -24.75 7.44
CA SER A 621 5.19 -25.95 6.65
C SER A 621 4.96 -25.66 5.16
N ALA A 622 5.80 -26.23 4.29
CA ALA A 622 5.69 -26.04 2.85
C ALA A 622 4.32 -26.52 2.29
N PRO A 623 3.87 -26.02 1.12
CA PRO A 623 2.69 -26.54 0.43
C PRO A 623 2.81 -28.04 0.11
N GLY A 624 3.89 -28.44 -0.57
CA GLY A 624 4.14 -29.83 -0.97
C GLY A 624 5.14 -30.58 -0.09
N GLY A 625 5.28 -31.88 -0.35
CA GLY A 625 6.13 -32.81 0.41
C GLY A 625 5.35 -33.63 1.44
N SER A 626 5.98 -34.67 1.98
CA SER A 626 5.36 -35.61 2.93
C SER A 626 4.84 -34.96 4.21
N PHE A 627 5.56 -33.95 4.71
CA PHE A 627 5.13 -33.10 5.84
C PHE A 627 4.55 -31.76 5.37
N GLY A 628 4.12 -31.67 4.11
CA GLY A 628 3.53 -30.48 3.51
C GLY A 628 2.06 -30.28 3.91
N THR A 629 1.67 -29.02 4.06
CA THR A 629 0.29 -28.57 4.34
C THR A 629 -0.77 -29.17 3.41
N MET A 630 -0.50 -29.29 2.10
CA MET A 630 -1.44 -29.92 1.16
C MET A 630 -1.66 -31.41 1.48
N ASN A 631 -0.66 -32.14 1.97
CA ASN A 631 -0.83 -33.55 2.38
C ASN A 631 -1.73 -33.65 3.62
N TYR A 632 -1.53 -32.78 4.61
CA TYR A 632 -2.40 -32.76 5.80
C TYR A 632 -3.85 -32.38 5.48
N LEU A 633 -4.05 -31.39 4.60
CA LEU A 633 -5.38 -31.01 4.09
C LEU A 633 -6.03 -32.14 3.29
N MET A 634 -5.24 -32.88 2.50
CA MET A 634 -5.72 -34.04 1.72
C MET A 634 -6.12 -35.22 2.61
N ARG A 635 -5.28 -35.57 3.60
CA ARG A 635 -5.60 -36.58 4.62
C ARG A 635 -6.84 -36.21 5.43
N ALA A 636 -6.94 -34.94 5.87
CA ALA A 636 -8.13 -34.43 6.55
C ALA A 636 -9.39 -34.54 5.67
N THR A 637 -9.30 -34.17 4.39
CA THR A 637 -10.43 -34.25 3.47
C THR A 637 -10.85 -35.70 3.21
N ALA A 638 -9.89 -36.63 3.09
CA ALA A 638 -10.15 -38.06 2.93
C ALA A 638 -10.75 -38.73 4.18
N GLU A 639 -10.37 -38.28 5.39
CA GLU A 639 -10.99 -38.73 6.65
C GLU A 639 -12.38 -38.11 6.91
N MET A 640 -12.72 -36.98 6.28
CA MET A 640 -13.95 -36.23 6.55
C MET A 640 -15.06 -36.39 5.51
N LEU A 641 -14.74 -36.72 4.26
CA LEU A 641 -15.75 -36.94 3.22
C LEU A 641 -16.07 -38.43 3.11
N ASP A 642 -17.29 -38.83 3.46
CA ASP A 642 -17.85 -40.18 3.24
C ASP A 642 -17.98 -40.57 1.74
N CYS A 643 -17.45 -39.75 0.83
CA CYS A 643 -17.49 -39.95 -0.61
C CYS A 643 -16.41 -40.94 -1.12
N PHE A 644 -15.44 -41.32 -0.29
CA PHE A 644 -14.38 -42.27 -0.65
C PHE A 644 -14.72 -43.73 -0.26
N PRO A 645 -14.37 -44.74 -1.07
CA PRO A 645 -14.53 -46.13 -0.70
C PRO A 645 -13.66 -46.49 0.52
N ARG A 646 -14.24 -47.20 1.48
CA ARG A 646 -13.57 -47.57 2.75
C ARG A 646 -12.58 -48.73 2.62
N ASP A 647 -12.63 -49.46 1.50
CA ASP A 647 -11.68 -50.52 1.15
C ASP A 647 -10.60 -49.99 0.20
N GLY A 648 -9.36 -50.43 0.40
CA GLY A 648 -8.14 -49.84 -0.17
C GLY A 648 -7.89 -50.04 -1.68
N GLN A 649 -8.83 -49.64 -2.53
CA GLN A 649 -8.66 -49.51 -3.99
C GLN A 649 -8.59 -48.04 -4.43
N ILE A 650 -7.72 -47.26 -3.79
CA ILE A 650 -7.27 -45.95 -4.28
C ILE A 650 -5.78 -46.06 -4.56
N ASP A 651 -5.42 -46.27 -5.84
CA ASP A 651 -4.05 -46.06 -6.32
C ASP A 651 -3.73 -44.57 -6.20
N CYS A 652 -3.18 -44.16 -5.07
CA CYS A 652 -2.99 -42.76 -4.71
C CYS A 652 -1.83 -42.14 -5.49
N SER A 653 -2.09 -41.72 -6.73
CA SER A 653 -1.19 -40.91 -7.55
C SER A 653 -1.12 -39.44 -7.07
N VAL A 654 -1.17 -39.21 -5.76
CA VAL A 654 -1.38 -37.89 -5.14
C VAL A 654 -0.54 -37.68 -3.86
N CYS A 655 0.26 -38.67 -3.46
CA CYS A 655 1.24 -38.59 -2.35
C CYS A 655 2.65 -38.27 -2.89
#